data_AF-A0A9E7JRK7-F1
#
_entry.id   AF-A0A9E7JRK7-F1
#
_cell.length_a   1.000
_cell.length_b   1.000
_cell.length_c   1.000
_cell.angle_alpha   90.00
_cell.angle_beta   90.00
_cell.angle_gamma   90.00
#
_symmetry.space_group_name_H-M   'P 1'
#
loop_
_entity.id
_entity.type
_entity.pdbx_description
1 polymer ?
#
loop_
_entity_poly.entity_id
_entity_poly.type
_entity_poly.pdbx_seq_one_letter_code
_entity_poly.pdbx_strand_id
1 'polypeptide(L)'
;MVDMDLKGDAISELPDAVLHQILSFLSTRESVRTSVLSTRWRSLWSAVPSLHFYQEEFPRRESLLELVERAWAARDADVTIITFRLVVSENIDRCYVGRWLENAAERNVEEAEVEVPVGSGHDGSGIVPDSLLRCQSLRSLKLVLPLWKVVFDDGAVGPGSLTTMHLKGIQSCKSSLGTLISSCPVLQELRLEDCYFDLLKITANELKCLTVSRCIFDAYNEVVISTPKLLSFHYTSGKAQGCFIRDMANLVDASIVLFNLSPQNSSVRAWSGSEIFKGLSHASSLTITYLGNQRLSVEEHLQYLPIYLNLKYLRLNILFSRECMEAIAYMLKHMPDLEILVVHNELVWYSIIEEHISWTSKQLTGGMLNRLKEIQLGNFGSSNHETEFIEFLVKNGRIAQDHDGSSLHQNWMKEELTSDYVVKRALNAVGSAAYLFIQMGAYRGGPNSFAVIGLASKPLHVFAKPRFICEWLPLTFHGDDNSSVTASGQTILPDWGYGRVYTVVVVNCTFSVDVGADGIGGCLVLRATTGGGSDRAAETEERFIAMEEAPGSVNVTMFSTPPKYDCLYCGSPLYGELSPQRVREWIAYHAKLFGLKSHFVIHDAGGVHRDVMEVLRPWMEKGLLTLQDVKEQERFDGYYHNQFLVLNDCLHRYKFMAKWIFVFDMDEFIYLPSETNLEPLLESFSGYTQFTIEQMPMSNTLCQFKDYGNTSRMWGIEKLVYRDARRKVRRDHKYAIQPRSASATGVHLSKNVAGPSLQETGGRIKYFHYHGTLAMRRDPCRELLNATKIFFDNTPYVLDETLRSVAGEVRMFELKMIGPRLAHARE
;
A
#
# COMPACT_ATOMS: atom_id res chain seq x y z
N MET A 1 -29.72 12.88 26.90
CA MET A 1 -29.71 14.32 26.61
C MET A 1 -28.68 14.95 27.52
N VAL A 2 -27.56 15.39 26.94
CA VAL A 2 -26.55 16.22 27.61
C VAL A 2 -26.49 17.47 26.76
N ASP A 3 -26.75 18.62 27.38
CA ASP A 3 -26.59 19.93 26.80
C ASP A 3 -25.16 20.07 26.24
N MET A 4 -25.07 20.29 24.93
CA MET A 4 -23.89 20.86 24.30
C MET A 4 -24.06 22.38 24.36
N ASP A 5 -23.45 23.00 25.36
CA ASP A 5 -23.12 24.42 25.31
C ASP A 5 -22.40 24.70 23.98
N LEU A 6 -23.05 25.49 23.12
CA LEU A 6 -22.47 26.09 21.92
C LEU A 6 -21.37 27.07 22.37
N LYS A 7 -20.16 26.55 22.60
CA LYS A 7 -18.94 27.35 22.46
C LYS A 7 -18.90 27.89 21.03
N GLY A 8 -18.56 29.16 20.89
CA GLY A 8 -18.51 29.88 19.61
C GLY A 8 -17.72 29.13 18.53
N ASP A 9 -18.03 29.46 17.28
CA ASP A 9 -17.40 28.88 16.09
C ASP A 9 -15.88 29.15 16.08
N ALA A 10 -15.12 28.21 16.64
CA ALA A 10 -13.67 28.28 16.76
C ALA A 10 -12.96 28.30 15.39
N ILE A 11 -13.61 27.84 14.31
CA ILE A 11 -13.05 27.92 12.96
C ILE A 11 -13.11 29.35 12.48
N SER A 12 -14.23 30.05 12.70
CA SER A 12 -14.37 31.48 12.34
C SER A 12 -13.46 32.42 13.15
N GLU A 13 -12.84 31.95 14.24
CA GLU A 13 -11.84 32.71 15.02
C GLU A 13 -10.41 32.59 14.48
N LEU A 14 -10.15 31.66 13.54
CA LEU A 14 -8.82 31.47 12.97
C LEU A 14 -8.36 32.70 12.16
N PRO A 15 -7.04 32.97 12.08
CA PRO A 15 -6.48 33.99 11.20
C PRO A 15 -6.77 33.67 9.72
N ASP A 16 -6.98 34.71 8.90
CA ASP A 16 -7.29 34.55 7.47
C ASP A 16 -6.24 33.72 6.72
N ALA A 17 -4.96 33.83 7.10
CA ALA A 17 -3.89 33.00 6.52
C ALA A 17 -4.14 31.49 6.71
N VAL A 18 -4.63 31.08 7.88
CA VAL A 18 -4.98 29.69 8.18
C VAL A 18 -6.25 29.30 7.42
N LEU A 19 -7.24 30.19 7.35
CA LEU A 19 -8.47 29.95 6.59
C LEU A 19 -8.19 29.79 5.10
N HIS A 20 -7.34 30.62 4.49
CA HIS A 20 -6.92 30.49 3.10
C HIS A 20 -6.15 29.18 2.86
N GLN A 21 -5.31 28.77 3.81
CA GLN A 21 -4.63 27.48 3.73
C GLN A 21 -5.63 26.32 3.80
N ILE A 22 -6.62 26.37 4.70
CA ILE A 22 -7.69 25.37 4.78
C ILE A 22 -8.46 25.30 3.45
N LEU A 23 -8.87 26.45 2.90
CA LEU A 23 -9.59 26.53 1.63
C LEU A 23 -8.74 26.08 0.44
N SER A 24 -7.40 26.23 0.48
CA SER A 24 -6.50 25.78 -0.59
C SER A 24 -6.49 24.25 -0.80
N PHE A 25 -6.97 23.49 0.18
CA PHE A 25 -7.16 22.04 0.07
C PHE A 25 -8.51 21.63 -0.55
N LEU A 26 -9.41 22.59 -0.77
CA LEU A 26 -10.74 22.36 -1.36
C LEU A 26 -10.74 22.73 -2.84
N SER A 27 -11.71 22.19 -3.60
CA SER A 27 -11.94 22.72 -4.94
C SER A 27 -12.40 24.17 -4.91
N THR A 28 -12.26 24.89 -6.03
CA THR A 28 -12.73 26.29 -6.10
C THR A 28 -14.22 26.37 -5.82
N ARG A 29 -14.99 25.37 -6.28
CA ARG A 29 -16.44 25.29 -6.04
C ARG A 29 -16.76 25.14 -4.56
N GLU A 30 -16.09 24.22 -3.87
CA GLU A 30 -16.27 24.00 -2.44
C GLU A 30 -15.84 25.21 -1.62
N SER A 31 -14.72 25.82 -1.98
CA SER A 31 -14.24 27.07 -1.37
C SER A 31 -15.30 28.17 -1.48
N VAL A 32 -15.89 28.37 -2.67
CA VAL A 32 -16.99 29.33 -2.85
C VAL A 32 -18.20 28.96 -1.99
N ARG A 33 -18.56 27.67 -1.85
CA ARG A 33 -19.70 27.23 -1.03
C ARG A 33 -19.54 27.58 0.45
N THR A 34 -18.31 27.69 0.96
CA THR A 34 -18.07 28.13 2.36
C THR A 34 -18.57 29.56 2.63
N SER A 35 -18.82 30.36 1.59
CA SER A 35 -19.42 31.70 1.69
C SER A 35 -20.77 31.74 2.41
N VAL A 36 -21.48 30.62 2.52
CA VAL A 36 -22.77 30.54 3.24
C VAL A 36 -22.60 30.45 4.76
N LEU A 37 -21.40 30.13 5.26
CA LEU A 37 -21.14 29.88 6.68
C LEU A 37 -21.26 31.15 7.52
N SER A 38 -20.69 32.26 7.05
CA SER A 38 -20.89 33.58 7.66
C SER A 38 -20.53 34.70 6.68
N THR A 39 -20.79 35.95 7.08
CA THR A 39 -20.40 37.14 6.29
C THR A 39 -18.88 37.22 6.08
N ARG A 40 -18.07 36.72 7.02
CA ARG A 40 -16.60 36.67 6.91
C ARG A 40 -16.15 35.76 5.77
N TRP A 41 -16.79 34.59 5.63
CA TRP A 41 -16.39 33.58 4.63
C TRP A 41 -16.73 33.97 3.19
N ARG A 42 -17.60 34.97 2.98
CA ARG A 42 -18.04 35.39 1.63
C ARG A 42 -16.92 35.88 0.73
N SER A 43 -15.87 36.48 1.30
CA SER A 43 -14.75 37.05 0.55
C SER A 43 -13.45 36.26 0.68
N LEU A 44 -13.37 35.24 1.54
CA LEU A 44 -12.11 34.52 1.76
C LEU A 44 -11.65 33.77 0.51
N TRP A 45 -12.58 33.15 -0.21
CA TRP A 45 -12.27 32.31 -1.37
C TRP A 45 -11.63 33.09 -2.53
N SER A 46 -11.83 34.40 -2.64
CA SER A 46 -11.20 35.21 -3.68
C SER A 46 -9.71 35.43 -3.41
N ALA A 47 -9.26 35.41 -2.15
CA ALA A 47 -7.84 35.53 -1.81
C ALA A 47 -7.09 34.17 -1.81
N VAL A 48 -7.78 33.06 -2.07
CA VAL A 48 -7.17 31.73 -2.12
C VAL A 48 -6.32 31.60 -3.40
N PRO A 49 -5.02 31.28 -3.30
CA PRO A 49 -4.10 31.21 -4.44
C PRO A 49 -4.20 29.89 -5.23
N SER A 50 -5.00 28.94 -4.76
CA SER A 50 -5.24 27.65 -5.40
C SER A 50 -6.59 27.64 -6.11
N LEU A 51 -6.56 27.38 -7.41
CA LEU A 51 -7.72 27.31 -8.29
C LEU A 51 -7.83 25.91 -8.89
N HIS A 52 -8.72 25.09 -8.36
CA HIS A 52 -9.01 23.75 -8.89
C HIS A 52 -10.43 23.65 -9.41
N PHE A 53 -10.56 23.11 -10.61
CA PHE A 53 -11.80 23.00 -11.35
C PHE A 53 -11.93 21.61 -11.97
N TYR A 54 -12.99 20.89 -11.60
CA TYR A 54 -13.25 19.53 -12.09
C TYR A 54 -14.65 19.45 -12.68
N GLN A 55 -14.77 19.01 -13.94
CA GLN A 55 -16.07 18.90 -14.63
C GLN A 55 -17.06 18.00 -13.88
N GLU A 56 -16.59 16.96 -13.20
CA GLU A 56 -17.42 16.04 -12.39
C GLU A 56 -18.22 16.74 -11.28
N GLU A 57 -17.80 17.94 -10.86
CA GLU A 57 -18.53 18.73 -9.87
C GLU A 57 -19.74 19.48 -10.47
N PHE A 58 -19.83 19.57 -11.80
CA PHE A 58 -20.82 20.38 -12.50
C PHE A 58 -21.74 19.52 -13.38
N PRO A 59 -23.06 19.64 -13.25
CA PRO A 59 -24.00 18.91 -14.11
C PRO A 59 -24.00 19.42 -15.56
N ARG A 60 -23.47 20.62 -15.81
CA ARG A 60 -23.36 21.25 -17.12
C ARG A 60 -22.00 21.93 -17.24
N ARG A 61 -21.34 21.77 -18.39
CA ARG A 61 -20.07 22.41 -18.72
C ARG A 61 -20.14 23.93 -18.60
N GLU A 62 -21.21 24.55 -19.06
CA GLU A 62 -21.38 26.02 -19.05
C GLU A 62 -21.28 26.59 -17.63
N SER A 63 -21.82 25.87 -16.64
CA SER A 63 -21.73 26.25 -15.22
C SER A 63 -20.29 26.25 -14.71
N LEU A 64 -19.45 25.32 -15.19
CA LEU A 64 -18.03 25.30 -14.89
C LEU A 64 -17.34 26.52 -15.51
N LEU A 65 -17.56 26.77 -16.81
CA LEU A 65 -16.98 27.91 -17.52
C LEU A 65 -17.32 29.23 -16.81
N GLU A 66 -18.59 29.41 -16.43
CA GLU A 66 -19.03 30.57 -15.65
C GLU A 66 -18.28 30.71 -14.31
N LEU A 67 -18.02 29.61 -13.61
CA LEU A 67 -17.27 29.67 -12.36
C LEU A 67 -15.81 30.06 -12.59
N VAL A 68 -15.16 29.51 -13.63
CA VAL A 68 -13.78 29.86 -13.97
C VAL A 68 -13.67 31.37 -14.28
N GLU A 69 -14.58 31.90 -15.11
CA GLU A 69 -14.63 33.33 -15.43
C GLU A 69 -14.85 34.18 -14.17
N ARG A 70 -15.81 33.81 -13.31
CA ARG A 70 -16.07 34.52 -12.05
C ARG A 70 -14.88 34.43 -11.09
N ALA A 71 -14.16 33.32 -11.06
CA ALA A 71 -13.00 33.15 -10.21
C ALA A 71 -11.85 34.06 -10.61
N TRP A 72 -11.63 34.26 -11.91
CA TRP A 72 -10.68 35.26 -12.41
C TRP A 72 -11.15 36.68 -12.12
N ALA A 73 -12.43 36.98 -12.34
CA ALA A 73 -12.99 38.32 -12.11
C ALA A 73 -13.06 38.74 -10.64
N ALA A 74 -13.18 37.79 -9.70
CA ALA A 74 -13.26 38.06 -8.27
C ALA A 74 -11.91 38.36 -7.62
N ARG A 75 -10.79 38.21 -8.34
CA ARG A 75 -9.42 38.34 -7.83
C ARG A 75 -8.81 39.67 -8.23
N ASP A 76 -8.13 40.30 -7.28
CA ASP A 76 -7.28 41.45 -7.57
C ASP A 76 -6.10 41.03 -8.46
N ALA A 77 -5.59 41.98 -9.25
CA ALA A 77 -4.49 41.72 -10.19
C ALA A 77 -3.19 41.28 -9.49
N ASP A 78 -2.98 41.72 -8.26
CA ASP A 78 -1.77 41.45 -7.48
C ASP A 78 -1.77 40.09 -6.77
N VAL A 79 -2.89 39.34 -6.82
CA VAL A 79 -2.98 38.02 -6.19
C VAL A 79 -2.21 36.99 -7.03
N THR A 80 -1.15 36.44 -6.45
CA THR A 80 -0.40 35.33 -7.05
C THR A 80 -1.21 34.05 -7.04
N ILE A 81 -1.16 33.29 -8.13
CA ILE A 81 -1.72 31.95 -8.19
C ILE A 81 -0.59 30.97 -7.89
N ILE A 82 -0.79 30.04 -6.95
CA ILE A 82 0.18 28.97 -6.70
C ILE A 82 -0.15 27.80 -7.63
N THR A 83 -1.40 27.34 -7.61
CA THR A 83 -1.85 26.19 -8.41
C THR A 83 -3.06 26.55 -9.26
N PHE A 84 -3.00 26.28 -10.57
CA PHE A 84 -4.14 26.32 -11.48
C PHE A 84 -4.38 24.92 -12.06
N ARG A 85 -5.54 24.34 -11.75
CA ARG A 85 -5.95 23.01 -12.21
C ARG A 85 -7.31 23.06 -12.88
N LEU A 86 -7.38 22.56 -14.11
CA LEU A 86 -8.61 22.40 -14.88
C LEU A 86 -8.67 21.01 -15.49
N VAL A 87 -9.60 20.18 -15.05
CA VAL A 87 -9.80 18.82 -15.60
C VAL A 87 -11.23 18.68 -16.08
N VAL A 88 -11.39 18.41 -17.38
CA VAL A 88 -12.71 18.26 -17.99
C VAL A 88 -12.84 16.98 -18.82
N SER A 89 -14.05 16.43 -18.86
CA SER A 89 -14.40 15.25 -19.66
C SER A 89 -14.99 15.60 -21.02
N GLU A 90 -15.30 16.88 -21.24
CA GLU A 90 -15.85 17.40 -22.50
C GLU A 90 -14.92 18.45 -23.09
N ASN A 91 -14.92 18.59 -24.41
CA ASN A 91 -14.10 19.59 -25.08
C ASN A 91 -14.54 21.02 -24.70
N ILE A 92 -13.55 21.90 -24.54
CA ILE A 92 -13.73 23.33 -24.31
C ILE A 92 -13.10 24.08 -25.49
N ASP A 93 -13.70 25.21 -25.87
CA ASP A 93 -13.11 26.10 -26.85
C ASP A 93 -11.69 26.51 -26.41
N ARG A 94 -10.74 26.29 -27.31
CA ARG A 94 -9.32 26.49 -27.07
C ARG A 94 -8.98 27.94 -26.74
N CYS A 95 -9.77 28.91 -27.19
CA CYS A 95 -9.60 30.31 -26.86
C CYS A 95 -9.78 30.57 -25.35
N TYR A 96 -10.76 29.91 -24.71
CA TYR A 96 -10.93 30.02 -23.26
C TYR A 96 -9.74 29.43 -22.51
N VAL A 97 -9.34 28.22 -22.88
CA VAL A 97 -8.21 27.53 -22.25
C VAL A 97 -6.92 28.34 -22.38
N GLY A 98 -6.65 28.88 -23.57
CA GLY A 98 -5.46 29.70 -23.83
C GLY A 98 -5.44 30.95 -22.94
N ARG A 99 -6.57 31.66 -22.90
CA ARG A 99 -6.72 32.85 -22.05
C ARG A 99 -6.59 32.54 -20.55
N TRP A 100 -7.08 31.40 -20.07
CA TRP A 100 -6.92 31.02 -18.66
C TRP A 100 -5.49 30.65 -18.30
N LEU A 101 -4.77 29.99 -19.23
CA LEU A 101 -3.35 29.73 -19.08
C LEU A 101 -2.54 31.04 -19.07
N GLU A 102 -2.90 32.03 -19.90
CA GLU A 102 -2.32 33.38 -19.86
C GLU A 102 -2.57 34.06 -18.52
N ASN A 103 -3.83 34.08 -18.05
CA ASN A 103 -4.19 34.68 -16.76
C ASN A 103 -3.44 34.07 -15.57
N ALA A 104 -3.19 32.76 -15.60
CA ALA A 104 -2.41 32.07 -14.59
C ALA A 104 -0.92 32.46 -14.68
N ALA A 105 -0.35 32.51 -15.88
CA ALA A 105 1.03 32.91 -16.11
C ALA A 105 1.31 34.35 -15.67
N GLU A 106 0.42 35.28 -16.01
CA GLU A 106 0.53 36.70 -15.59
C GLU A 106 0.48 36.89 -14.07
N ARG A 107 -0.05 35.91 -13.33
CA ARG A 107 -0.12 35.89 -11.86
C ARG A 107 0.90 34.97 -11.22
N ASN A 108 2.02 34.71 -11.91
CA ASN A 108 3.15 33.94 -11.41
C ASN A 108 2.76 32.53 -10.91
N VAL A 109 1.96 31.81 -11.70
CA VAL A 109 1.63 30.41 -11.40
C VAL A 109 2.87 29.55 -11.12
N GLU A 110 2.82 28.74 -10.06
CA GLU A 110 3.87 27.77 -9.73
C GLU A 110 3.54 26.38 -10.31
N GLU A 111 2.27 25.99 -10.32
CA GLU A 111 1.82 24.69 -10.83
C GLU A 111 0.60 24.85 -11.76
N ALA A 112 0.73 24.41 -13.02
CA ALA A 112 -0.34 24.46 -14.00
C ALA A 112 -0.68 23.05 -14.51
N GLU A 113 -1.92 22.61 -14.29
CA GLU A 113 -2.43 21.32 -14.72
C GLU A 113 -3.73 21.49 -15.50
N VAL A 114 -3.70 21.23 -16.81
CA VAL A 114 -4.88 21.36 -17.67
C VAL A 114 -5.08 20.10 -18.49
N GLU A 115 -6.25 19.50 -18.35
CA GLU A 115 -6.67 18.33 -19.10
C GLU A 115 -7.99 18.59 -19.83
N VAL A 116 -7.92 18.63 -21.16
CA VAL A 116 -9.07 18.84 -22.04
C VAL A 116 -9.03 17.80 -23.16
N PRO A 117 -10.07 16.97 -23.34
CA PRO A 117 -10.08 15.90 -24.32
C PRO A 117 -10.31 16.42 -25.74
N VAL A 118 -10.09 15.56 -26.74
CA VAL A 118 -10.37 15.85 -28.14
C VAL A 118 -11.87 16.11 -28.32
N GLY A 119 -12.24 17.25 -28.91
CA GLY A 119 -13.62 17.50 -29.36
C GLY A 119 -13.91 17.01 -30.77
N SER A 120 -15.16 16.63 -31.02
CA SER A 120 -15.73 16.40 -32.34
C SER A 120 -16.07 17.74 -33.02
N GLY A 121 -15.06 18.43 -33.55
CA GLY A 121 -15.26 19.69 -34.27
C GLY A 121 -13.98 20.22 -34.90
N HIS A 122 -14.03 20.56 -36.18
CA HIS A 122 -12.89 21.06 -36.96
C HIS A 122 -12.64 22.56 -36.71
N ASP A 123 -12.13 22.93 -35.53
CA ASP A 123 -11.67 24.32 -35.30
C ASP A 123 -10.17 24.36 -35.00
N GLY A 124 -9.35 24.47 -36.05
CA GLY A 124 -7.93 24.87 -35.99
C GLY A 124 -7.00 23.98 -35.14
N SER A 125 -5.83 24.52 -34.78
CA SER A 125 -4.89 23.98 -33.78
C SER A 125 -4.72 25.02 -32.67
N GLY A 126 -4.83 24.64 -31.39
CA GLY A 126 -4.54 25.56 -30.28
C GLY A 126 -3.05 25.91 -30.20
N ILE A 127 -2.67 26.98 -29.51
CA ILE A 127 -1.27 27.35 -29.26
C ILE A 127 -1.09 27.53 -27.76
N VAL A 128 -0.09 26.86 -27.18
CA VAL A 128 0.25 27.07 -25.76
C VAL A 128 0.79 28.49 -25.58
N PRO A 129 0.25 29.29 -24.65
CA PRO A 129 0.65 30.70 -24.54
C PRO A 129 2.13 30.88 -24.21
N ASP A 130 2.78 31.83 -24.89
CA ASP A 130 4.18 32.17 -24.68
C ASP A 130 4.44 32.70 -23.25
N SER A 131 3.48 33.41 -22.66
CA SER A 131 3.54 33.87 -21.27
C SER A 131 3.72 32.71 -20.28
N LEU A 132 3.04 31.59 -20.50
CA LEU A 132 3.18 30.39 -19.68
C LEU A 132 4.53 29.71 -19.91
N LEU A 133 4.98 29.62 -21.18
CA LEU A 133 6.26 29.03 -21.55
C LEU A 133 7.47 29.87 -21.11
N ARG A 134 7.27 31.10 -20.64
CA ARG A 134 8.33 31.97 -20.08
C ARG A 134 8.15 32.27 -18.59
N CYS A 135 7.14 31.68 -17.96
CA CYS A 135 6.78 31.95 -16.58
C CYS A 135 7.90 31.49 -15.62
N GLN A 136 8.56 32.44 -14.94
CA GLN A 136 9.74 32.16 -14.12
C GLN A 136 9.42 31.47 -12.78
N SER A 137 8.19 31.62 -12.28
CA SER A 137 7.69 30.97 -11.07
C SER A 137 7.28 29.52 -11.30
N LEU A 138 7.06 29.11 -12.56
CA LEU A 138 6.51 27.81 -12.90
C LEU A 138 7.47 26.68 -12.52
N ARG A 139 7.03 25.79 -11.63
CA ARG A 139 7.73 24.61 -11.11
C ARG A 139 7.22 23.31 -11.72
N SER A 140 5.91 23.22 -11.95
CA SER A 140 5.25 22.03 -12.49
C SER A 140 4.29 22.40 -13.62
N LEU A 141 4.43 21.73 -14.76
CA LEU A 141 3.56 21.90 -15.92
C LEU A 141 3.02 20.56 -16.40
N LYS A 142 1.70 20.40 -16.39
CA LYS A 142 1.00 19.24 -16.93
C LYS A 142 -0.08 19.68 -17.91
N LEU A 143 0.10 19.40 -19.19
CA LEU A 143 -0.84 19.76 -20.25
C LEU A 143 -1.27 18.50 -21.01
N VAL A 144 -2.53 18.11 -20.85
CA VAL A 144 -3.20 17.10 -21.69
C VAL A 144 -4.10 17.85 -22.64
N LEU A 145 -3.53 18.27 -23.77
CA LEU A 145 -4.15 19.19 -24.72
C LEU A 145 -3.96 18.68 -26.17
N PRO A 146 -4.78 17.71 -26.61
CA PRO A 146 -4.69 17.16 -27.95
C PRO A 146 -4.80 18.23 -29.04
N LEU A 147 -3.90 18.18 -30.03
CA LEU A 147 -3.85 19.09 -31.20
C LEU A 147 -3.45 20.54 -30.88
N TRP A 148 -2.85 20.79 -29.71
CA TRP A 148 -2.25 22.08 -29.36
C TRP A 148 -0.79 22.13 -29.76
N LYS A 149 -0.33 23.28 -30.25
CA LYS A 149 1.04 23.51 -30.70
C LYS A 149 1.87 24.19 -29.62
N VAL A 150 3.08 23.69 -29.41
CA VAL A 150 4.14 24.42 -28.71
C VAL A 150 4.99 25.14 -29.75
N VAL A 151 5.08 26.45 -29.62
CA VAL A 151 5.93 27.32 -30.44
C VAL A 151 6.83 28.07 -29.48
N PHE A 152 8.15 27.94 -29.66
CA PHE A 152 9.14 28.56 -28.79
C PHE A 152 10.37 28.94 -29.61
N ASP A 153 10.72 30.22 -29.57
CA ASP A 153 11.78 30.79 -30.40
C ASP A 153 13.17 30.45 -29.86
N ASP A 154 14.15 30.32 -30.75
CA ASP A 154 15.55 30.15 -30.36
C ASP A 154 16.10 31.38 -29.63
N GLY A 155 16.86 31.17 -28.56
CA GLY A 155 17.36 32.23 -27.68
C GLY A 155 16.34 32.84 -26.71
N ALA A 156 15.09 32.37 -26.71
CA ALA A 156 14.08 32.76 -25.72
C ALA A 156 14.44 32.27 -24.31
N VAL A 157 14.14 33.08 -23.29
CA VAL A 157 14.28 32.67 -21.88
C VAL A 157 13.08 31.83 -21.49
N GLY A 158 13.33 30.54 -21.24
CA GLY A 158 12.33 29.59 -20.76
C GLY A 158 12.06 29.68 -19.25
N PRO A 159 11.24 28.77 -18.70
CA PRO A 159 10.90 28.74 -17.29
C PRO A 159 12.10 28.35 -16.42
N GLY A 160 12.64 29.31 -15.66
CA GLY A 160 13.86 29.10 -14.86
C GLY A 160 13.70 28.16 -13.66
N SER A 161 12.47 27.95 -13.17
CA SER A 161 12.17 27.14 -11.97
C SER A 161 11.53 25.78 -12.26
N LEU A 162 11.33 25.42 -13.53
CA LEU A 162 10.53 24.27 -13.92
C LEU A 162 11.27 22.96 -13.67
N THR A 163 10.74 22.13 -12.77
CA THR A 163 11.32 20.83 -12.39
C THR A 163 10.59 19.66 -13.03
N THR A 164 9.29 19.78 -13.31
CA THR A 164 8.48 18.74 -13.93
C THR A 164 7.70 19.27 -15.14
N MET A 165 7.77 18.55 -16.25
CA MET A 165 7.01 18.86 -17.47
C MET A 165 6.35 17.59 -18.01
N HIS A 166 5.02 17.59 -18.09
CA HIS A 166 4.23 16.52 -18.70
C HIS A 166 3.37 17.11 -19.81
N LEU A 167 3.62 16.67 -21.04
CA LEU A 167 2.86 17.06 -22.23
C LEU A 167 2.20 15.82 -22.83
N LYS A 168 0.90 15.90 -23.08
CA LYS A 168 0.13 14.82 -23.72
C LYS A 168 -0.74 15.35 -24.84
N GLY A 169 -0.67 14.70 -26.02
CA GLY A 169 -1.43 15.11 -27.20
C GLY A 169 -0.93 16.39 -27.89
N ILE A 170 0.18 16.95 -27.43
CA ILE A 170 0.78 18.18 -27.96
C ILE A 170 1.44 17.93 -29.32
N GLN A 171 1.39 18.95 -30.18
CA GLN A 171 2.10 19.08 -31.44
C GLN A 171 3.30 20.04 -31.28
N SER A 172 4.43 19.74 -31.91
CA SER A 172 5.54 20.71 -32.03
C SER A 172 6.15 20.62 -33.42
N CYS A 173 6.36 21.78 -34.04
CA CYS A 173 7.06 21.87 -35.31
C CYS A 173 8.55 22.21 -35.12
N LYS A 174 9.38 21.76 -36.06
CA LYS A 174 10.84 21.98 -36.06
C LYS A 174 11.47 21.62 -34.71
N SER A 175 12.31 22.50 -34.14
CA SER A 175 13.02 22.29 -32.88
C SER A 175 12.36 22.95 -31.66
N SER A 176 11.14 23.49 -31.78
CA SER A 176 10.51 24.36 -30.76
C SER A 176 10.49 23.72 -29.36
N LEU A 177 10.01 22.48 -29.24
CA LEU A 177 10.01 21.75 -27.96
C LEU A 177 11.43 21.49 -27.44
N GLY A 178 12.37 21.16 -28.32
CA GLY A 178 13.77 20.95 -27.94
C GLY A 178 14.41 22.22 -27.37
N THR A 179 14.16 23.37 -28.01
CA THR A 179 14.60 24.69 -27.55
C THR A 179 13.97 25.06 -26.20
N LEU A 180 12.68 24.78 -26.02
CA LEU A 180 12.00 24.99 -24.73
C LEU A 180 12.67 24.16 -23.63
N ILE A 181 12.87 22.86 -23.87
CA ILE A 181 13.49 21.94 -22.90
C ILE A 181 14.91 22.41 -22.53
N SER A 182 15.73 22.80 -23.52
CA SER A 182 17.09 23.28 -23.23
C SER A 182 17.11 24.62 -22.49
N SER A 183 16.00 25.34 -22.48
CA SER A 183 15.83 26.61 -21.77
C SER A 183 15.30 26.42 -20.34
N CYS A 184 15.07 25.18 -19.89
CA CYS A 184 14.66 24.84 -18.52
C CYS A 184 15.87 24.26 -17.73
N PRO A 185 16.66 25.08 -17.00
CA PRO A 185 17.95 24.65 -16.45
C PRO A 185 17.85 23.64 -15.29
N VAL A 186 16.70 23.58 -14.60
CA VAL A 186 16.49 22.74 -13.41
C VAL A 186 15.50 21.59 -13.65
N LEU A 187 15.15 21.30 -14.90
CA LEU A 187 14.18 20.26 -15.26
C LEU A 187 14.70 18.88 -14.86
N GLN A 188 13.95 18.18 -14.00
CA GLN A 188 14.29 16.86 -13.47
C GLN A 188 13.42 15.74 -14.06
N GLU A 189 12.17 16.05 -14.46
CA GLU A 189 11.24 15.08 -15.00
C GLU A 189 10.55 15.60 -16.26
N LEU A 190 10.61 14.81 -17.34
CA LEU A 190 9.98 15.10 -18.62
C LEU A 190 9.15 13.90 -19.07
N ARG A 191 7.85 14.10 -19.30
CA ARG A 191 6.94 13.11 -19.87
C ARG A 191 6.27 13.63 -21.13
N LEU A 192 6.41 12.90 -22.22
CA LEU A 192 5.79 13.17 -23.51
C LEU A 192 4.92 11.95 -23.87
N GLU A 193 3.60 12.14 -23.98
CA GLU A 193 2.65 11.06 -24.28
C GLU A 193 1.74 11.39 -25.46
N ASP A 194 1.55 10.46 -26.40
CA ASP A 194 0.58 10.62 -27.49
C ASP A 194 0.78 11.93 -28.30
N CYS A 195 2.01 12.45 -28.35
CA CYS A 195 2.37 13.71 -28.99
C CYS A 195 2.73 13.52 -30.48
N TYR A 196 2.71 14.63 -31.24
CA TYR A 196 3.15 14.66 -32.64
C TYR A 196 4.29 15.66 -32.84
N PHE A 197 5.44 15.18 -33.31
CA PHE A 197 6.65 16.00 -33.45
C PHE A 197 7.26 15.88 -34.84
N ASP A 198 7.64 17.00 -35.45
CA ASP A 198 8.46 16.97 -36.66
C ASP A 198 9.86 16.39 -36.32
N LEU A 199 10.52 16.99 -35.32
CA LEU A 199 11.85 16.64 -34.85
C LEU A 199 11.85 16.66 -33.30
N LEU A 200 12.48 15.67 -32.67
CA LEU A 200 12.66 15.65 -31.23
C LEU A 200 14.14 15.59 -30.87
N LYS A 201 14.66 16.72 -30.40
CA LYS A 201 16.00 16.83 -29.82
C LYS A 201 15.87 17.23 -28.35
N ILE A 202 16.27 16.34 -27.45
CA ILE A 202 16.24 16.57 -26.01
C ILE A 202 17.66 16.76 -25.52
N THR A 203 17.94 17.92 -24.94
CA THR A 203 19.21 18.22 -24.27
C THR A 203 18.90 18.90 -22.95
N ALA A 204 19.07 18.16 -21.85
CA ALA A 204 18.74 18.62 -20.50
C ALA A 204 19.73 18.01 -19.49
N ASN A 205 20.50 18.87 -18.81
CA ASN A 205 21.63 18.44 -17.98
C ASN A 205 21.21 17.91 -16.60
N GLU A 206 20.10 18.40 -16.05
CA GLU A 206 19.60 18.01 -14.72
C GLU A 206 18.48 16.97 -14.77
N LEU A 207 18.12 16.49 -15.97
CA LEU A 207 17.03 15.55 -16.17
C LEU A 207 17.37 14.19 -15.56
N LYS A 208 16.48 13.69 -14.69
CA LYS A 208 16.60 12.39 -14.00
C LYS A 208 15.63 11.35 -14.54
N CYS A 209 14.43 11.78 -14.97
CA CYS A 209 13.38 10.90 -15.47
C CYS A 209 12.87 11.38 -16.83
N LEU A 210 12.86 10.49 -17.82
CA LEU A 210 12.38 10.78 -19.16
C LEU A 210 11.42 9.68 -19.64
N THR A 211 10.20 10.08 -19.99
CA THR A 211 9.20 9.21 -20.61
C THR A 211 8.82 9.78 -21.97
N VAL A 212 8.96 8.97 -23.02
CA VAL A 212 8.43 9.26 -24.37
C VAL A 212 7.57 8.08 -24.78
N SER A 213 6.25 8.26 -24.75
CA SER A 213 5.28 7.17 -24.95
C SER A 213 4.32 7.47 -26.09
N ARG A 214 4.16 6.52 -27.02
CA ARG A 214 3.19 6.58 -28.13
C ARG A 214 3.23 7.89 -28.95
N CYS A 215 4.39 8.53 -29.01
CA CYS A 215 4.59 9.75 -29.79
C CYS A 215 4.78 9.40 -31.29
N ILE A 216 4.30 10.25 -32.17
CA ILE A 216 4.40 10.10 -33.63
C ILE A 216 5.41 11.12 -34.15
N PHE A 217 6.27 10.67 -35.05
CA PHE A 217 7.30 11.48 -35.69
C PHE A 217 7.09 11.51 -37.20
N ASP A 218 7.55 12.57 -37.87
CA ASP A 218 7.65 12.55 -39.33
C ASP A 218 8.72 11.53 -39.77
N ALA A 219 8.41 10.72 -40.77
CA ALA A 219 9.10 9.46 -41.09
C ALA A 219 10.57 9.62 -41.54
N TYR A 220 11.03 10.86 -41.72
CA TYR A 220 12.37 11.23 -42.19
C TYR A 220 13.26 11.84 -41.10
N ASN A 221 12.78 11.98 -39.85
CA ASN A 221 13.51 12.66 -38.79
C ASN A 221 14.02 11.69 -37.71
N GLU A 222 15.16 12.06 -37.14
CA GLU A 222 15.84 11.32 -36.08
C GLU A 222 15.42 11.85 -34.70
N VAL A 223 15.23 10.95 -33.73
CA VAL A 223 15.08 11.33 -32.32
C VAL A 223 16.47 11.38 -31.69
N VAL A 224 16.86 12.51 -31.09
CA VAL A 224 18.17 12.68 -30.45
C VAL A 224 18.00 13.04 -28.98
N ILE A 225 18.54 12.22 -28.08
CA ILE A 225 18.42 12.42 -26.63
C ILE A 225 19.82 12.43 -26.02
N SER A 226 20.14 13.51 -25.29
CA SER A 226 21.45 13.73 -24.66
C SER A 226 21.26 14.30 -23.26
N THR A 227 21.35 13.45 -22.23
CA THR A 227 20.95 13.79 -20.85
C THR A 227 21.84 13.07 -19.82
N PRO A 228 22.97 13.68 -19.38
CA PRO A 228 24.03 12.99 -18.63
C PRO A 228 23.64 12.53 -17.21
N LYS A 229 22.64 13.14 -16.59
CA LYS A 229 22.18 12.81 -15.22
C LYS A 229 20.92 11.92 -15.21
N LEU A 230 20.52 11.38 -16.36
CA LEU A 230 19.33 10.56 -16.46
C LEU A 230 19.49 9.26 -15.67
N LEU A 231 18.50 8.95 -14.84
CA LEU A 231 18.45 7.75 -13.98
C LEU A 231 17.39 6.76 -14.48
N SER A 232 16.26 7.25 -14.96
CA SER A 232 15.14 6.45 -15.47
C SER A 232 14.73 6.88 -16.87
N PHE A 233 14.58 5.91 -17.76
CA PHE A 233 14.20 6.14 -19.15
C PHE A 233 13.08 5.19 -19.59
N HIS A 234 11.98 5.74 -20.08
CA HIS A 234 10.94 4.97 -20.76
C HIS A 234 10.75 5.47 -22.19
N TYR A 235 10.83 4.58 -23.16
CA TYR A 235 10.64 4.92 -24.56
C TYR A 235 9.77 3.89 -25.27
N THR A 236 8.69 4.35 -25.89
CA THR A 236 7.86 3.53 -26.76
C THR A 236 8.06 3.99 -28.20
N SER A 237 8.52 3.09 -29.07
CA SER A 237 8.86 3.41 -30.46
C SER A 237 7.64 3.85 -31.26
N GLY A 238 7.64 5.10 -31.72
CA GLY A 238 6.76 5.59 -32.79
C GLY A 238 7.32 5.31 -34.19
N LYS A 239 6.65 5.81 -35.23
CA LYS A 239 7.14 5.81 -36.63
C LYS A 239 8.32 6.80 -36.79
N ALA A 240 9.52 6.46 -36.33
CA ALA A 240 10.72 7.28 -36.50
C ALA A 240 11.79 6.54 -37.33
N GLN A 241 12.64 7.28 -38.05
CA GLN A 241 13.73 6.70 -38.85
C GLN A 241 14.86 6.12 -37.96
N GLY A 242 15.03 6.66 -36.75
CA GLY A 242 16.06 6.25 -35.79
C GLY A 242 15.93 6.99 -34.46
N CYS A 243 16.46 6.39 -33.39
CA CYS A 243 16.57 7.00 -32.06
C CYS A 243 18.02 6.92 -31.61
N PHE A 244 18.67 8.08 -31.51
CA PHE A 244 20.07 8.25 -31.11
C PHE A 244 20.12 8.73 -29.66
N ILE A 245 20.48 7.82 -28.78
CA ILE A 245 20.70 8.10 -27.37
C ILE A 245 22.20 8.34 -27.16
N ARG A 246 22.54 9.50 -26.62
CA ARG A 246 23.90 9.94 -26.34
C ARG A 246 24.00 10.33 -24.87
N ASP A 247 25.20 10.22 -24.30
CA ASP A 247 25.53 10.75 -22.98
C ASP A 247 24.54 10.38 -21.86
N MET A 248 24.39 9.07 -21.57
CA MET A 248 23.52 8.55 -20.49
C MET A 248 24.30 7.67 -19.49
N ALA A 249 25.48 8.14 -19.06
CA ALA A 249 26.39 7.34 -18.24
C ALA A 249 25.84 6.96 -16.85
N ASN A 250 24.85 7.70 -16.33
CA ASN A 250 24.25 7.48 -15.01
C ASN A 250 22.93 6.69 -15.04
N LEU A 251 22.54 6.17 -16.20
CA LEU A 251 21.28 5.47 -16.37
C LEU A 251 21.22 4.24 -15.46
N VAL A 252 20.16 4.13 -14.64
CA VAL A 252 19.96 3.02 -13.69
C VAL A 252 18.92 2.06 -14.23
N ASP A 253 17.76 2.60 -14.64
CA ASP A 253 16.60 1.84 -15.10
C ASP A 253 16.14 2.32 -16.48
N ALA A 254 15.89 1.37 -17.38
CA ALA A 254 15.44 1.65 -18.72
C ALA A 254 14.31 0.70 -19.13
N SER A 255 13.30 1.24 -19.79
CA SER A 255 12.18 0.49 -20.37
C SER A 255 12.00 0.93 -21.82
N ILE A 256 12.07 -0.02 -22.74
CA ILE A 256 11.80 0.22 -24.15
C ILE A 256 10.65 -0.66 -24.64
N VAL A 257 9.74 -0.08 -25.40
CA VAL A 257 8.64 -0.78 -26.08
C VAL A 257 8.85 -0.61 -27.57
N LEU A 258 9.07 -1.71 -28.29
CA LEU A 258 9.37 -1.75 -29.70
C LEU A 258 8.14 -2.25 -30.47
N PHE A 259 7.66 -1.46 -31.42
CA PHE A 259 6.54 -1.79 -32.30
C PHE A 259 7.04 -2.08 -33.70
N ASN A 260 6.67 -3.23 -34.25
CA ASN A 260 6.90 -3.55 -35.66
C ASN A 260 5.56 -3.51 -36.42
N LEU A 261 5.24 -2.35 -36.99
CA LEU A 261 4.19 -2.23 -38.00
C LEU A 261 4.82 -2.58 -39.36
N SER A 262 4.42 -3.70 -39.94
CA SER A 262 4.92 -4.10 -41.25
C SER A 262 4.73 -2.98 -42.29
N PRO A 263 5.75 -2.65 -43.10
CA PRO A 263 5.56 -1.74 -44.21
C PRO A 263 4.96 -2.53 -45.39
N GLN A 264 3.65 -2.75 -45.39
CA GLN A 264 2.98 -2.88 -46.68
C GLN A 264 3.02 -1.50 -47.34
N ASN A 265 4.01 -1.26 -48.20
CA ASN A 265 4.24 -0.06 -49.03
C ASN A 265 4.88 1.19 -48.39
N SER A 266 6.13 1.13 -47.92
CA SER A 266 6.98 2.36 -47.97
C SER A 266 8.48 2.06 -48.06
N SER A 267 9.19 2.89 -48.82
CA SER A 267 10.63 2.88 -49.09
C SER A 267 11.51 3.34 -47.91
N VAL A 268 10.99 3.29 -46.68
CA VAL A 268 11.69 3.73 -45.47
C VAL A 268 12.61 2.59 -45.02
N ARG A 269 13.90 2.88 -44.83
CA ARG A 269 14.88 1.89 -44.32
C ARG A 269 14.35 1.29 -43.01
N ALA A 270 14.43 -0.04 -42.89
CA ALA A 270 14.12 -0.74 -41.64
C ALA A 270 14.90 -0.10 -40.48
N TRP A 271 14.18 0.21 -39.41
CA TRP A 271 14.75 0.78 -38.19
C TRP A 271 15.80 -0.19 -37.61
N SER A 272 17.05 0.24 -37.48
CA SER A 272 18.07 -0.55 -36.78
C SER A 272 18.00 -0.24 -35.28
N GLY A 273 17.48 -1.17 -34.49
CA GLY A 273 17.43 -1.06 -33.02
C GLY A 273 18.82 -0.93 -32.37
N SER A 274 19.90 -1.11 -33.12
CA SER A 274 21.28 -1.05 -32.59
C SER A 274 21.64 0.26 -31.89
N GLU A 275 21.17 1.41 -32.39
CA GLU A 275 21.54 2.73 -31.84
C GLU A 275 20.87 3.01 -30.48
N ILE A 276 19.63 2.56 -30.29
CA ILE A 276 18.95 2.71 -28.99
C ILE A 276 19.65 1.83 -27.95
N PHE A 277 19.99 0.58 -28.29
CA PHE A 277 20.69 -0.32 -27.38
C PHE A 277 22.06 0.21 -26.95
N LYS A 278 22.83 0.80 -27.87
CA LYS A 278 24.12 1.45 -27.54
C LYS A 278 23.98 2.48 -26.43
N GLY A 279 22.97 3.34 -26.51
CA GLY A 279 22.72 4.36 -25.49
C GLY A 279 22.27 3.82 -24.12
N LEU A 280 21.73 2.61 -24.08
CA LEU A 280 21.27 1.96 -22.84
C LEU A 280 22.36 1.12 -22.14
N SER A 281 23.57 1.06 -22.70
CA SER A 281 24.67 0.20 -22.24
C SER A 281 25.10 0.39 -20.77
N HIS A 282 24.81 1.56 -20.19
CA HIS A 282 25.13 1.88 -18.80
C HIS A 282 24.07 1.42 -17.78
N ALA A 283 22.87 1.04 -18.23
CA ALA A 283 21.76 0.65 -17.36
C ALA A 283 22.06 -0.57 -16.48
N SER A 284 21.53 -0.55 -15.26
CA SER A 284 21.57 -1.68 -14.32
C SER A 284 20.32 -2.56 -14.37
N SER A 285 19.19 -1.98 -14.80
CA SER A 285 17.91 -2.63 -15.03
C SER A 285 17.41 -2.25 -16.42
N LEU A 286 17.02 -3.25 -17.20
CA LEU A 286 16.51 -3.06 -18.56
C LEU A 286 15.26 -3.90 -18.77
N THR A 287 14.17 -3.27 -19.20
CA THR A 287 12.96 -3.93 -19.68
C THR A 287 12.82 -3.69 -21.18
N ILE A 288 12.70 -4.77 -21.95
CA ILE A 288 12.46 -4.74 -23.39
C ILE A 288 11.11 -5.38 -23.64
N THR A 289 10.16 -4.61 -24.14
CA THR A 289 8.87 -5.11 -24.62
C THR A 289 8.87 -5.06 -26.13
N TYR A 290 8.55 -6.16 -26.80
CA TYR A 290 8.46 -6.24 -28.25
C TYR A 290 7.05 -6.63 -28.67
N LEU A 291 6.36 -5.74 -29.38
CA LEU A 291 4.97 -5.87 -29.79
C LEU A 291 4.88 -5.88 -31.33
N GLY A 292 4.35 -6.96 -31.91
CA GLY A 292 4.16 -7.08 -33.37
C GLY A 292 4.06 -8.52 -33.87
N ASN A 293 3.88 -8.67 -35.19
CA ASN A 293 3.72 -9.97 -35.85
C ASN A 293 5.06 -10.65 -36.24
N GLN A 294 6.18 -9.93 -36.13
CA GLN A 294 7.53 -10.45 -36.38
C GLN A 294 8.26 -10.74 -35.06
N ARG A 295 9.39 -11.44 -35.12
CA ARG A 295 10.12 -11.94 -33.94
C ARG A 295 11.38 -11.13 -33.67
N LEU A 296 11.81 -11.12 -32.40
CA LEU A 296 13.12 -10.56 -32.04
C LEU A 296 14.22 -11.45 -32.62
N SER A 297 15.04 -10.90 -33.51
CA SER A 297 16.08 -11.62 -34.25
C SER A 297 17.45 -10.94 -34.07
N VAL A 298 18.54 -11.72 -34.11
CA VAL A 298 19.90 -11.17 -34.02
C VAL A 298 20.22 -10.30 -35.22
N GLU A 299 19.90 -10.76 -36.43
CA GLU A 299 20.29 -10.11 -37.68
C GLU A 299 19.66 -8.72 -37.85
N GLU A 300 18.39 -8.56 -37.47
CA GLU A 300 17.67 -7.29 -37.68
C GLU A 300 17.81 -6.33 -36.49
N HIS A 301 17.89 -6.86 -35.26
CA HIS A 301 17.73 -6.04 -34.05
C HIS A 301 19.00 -5.95 -33.19
N LEU A 302 19.78 -7.02 -33.09
CA LEU A 302 20.85 -7.15 -32.08
C LEU A 302 22.27 -7.21 -32.66
N GLN A 303 22.45 -7.20 -33.99
CA GLN A 303 23.74 -7.43 -34.68
C GLN A 303 24.91 -6.55 -34.18
N TYR A 304 24.61 -5.41 -33.54
CA TYR A 304 25.60 -4.47 -32.99
C TYR A 304 25.36 -4.12 -31.51
N LEU A 305 24.87 -5.08 -30.73
CA LEU A 305 24.64 -4.91 -29.30
C LEU A 305 25.97 -4.62 -28.56
N PRO A 306 26.07 -3.58 -27.72
CA PRO A 306 27.27 -3.34 -26.92
C PRO A 306 27.42 -4.37 -25.80
N ILE A 307 28.56 -4.38 -25.11
CA ILE A 307 28.72 -5.15 -23.86
C ILE A 307 28.16 -4.32 -22.70
N TYR A 308 27.21 -4.89 -21.96
CA TYR A 308 26.56 -4.30 -20.78
C TYR A 308 27.25 -4.79 -19.51
N LEU A 309 28.20 -4.02 -19.01
CA LEU A 309 28.98 -4.40 -17.82
C LEU A 309 28.24 -4.15 -16.49
N ASN A 310 27.24 -3.28 -16.49
CA ASN A 310 26.51 -2.89 -15.27
C ASN A 310 25.14 -3.56 -15.13
N LEU A 311 24.67 -4.26 -16.16
CA LEU A 311 23.31 -4.78 -16.21
C LEU A 311 23.13 -5.98 -15.27
N LYS A 312 22.23 -5.86 -14.31
CA LYS A 312 21.91 -6.85 -13.28
C LYS A 312 20.54 -7.49 -13.48
N TYR A 313 19.59 -6.72 -14.00
CA TYR A 313 18.22 -7.15 -14.23
C TYR A 313 17.83 -6.94 -15.69
N LEU A 314 17.35 -8.00 -16.33
CA LEU A 314 16.79 -7.95 -17.68
C LEU A 314 15.39 -8.55 -17.68
N ARG A 315 14.39 -7.79 -18.13
CA ARG A 315 13.06 -8.28 -18.43
C ARG A 315 12.79 -8.22 -19.92
N LEU A 316 12.32 -9.32 -20.48
CA LEU A 316 11.93 -9.45 -21.88
C LEU A 316 10.44 -9.78 -21.94
N ASN A 317 9.63 -8.89 -22.50
CA ASN A 317 8.23 -9.15 -22.79
C ASN A 317 8.11 -9.32 -24.30
N ILE A 318 8.10 -10.57 -24.78
CA ILE A 318 8.25 -10.91 -26.20
C ILE A 318 7.28 -12.02 -26.59
N LEU A 319 6.88 -12.09 -27.85
CA LEU A 319 6.26 -13.32 -28.38
C LEU A 319 7.35 -14.40 -28.48
N PHE A 320 7.27 -15.41 -27.60
CA PHE A 320 8.31 -16.41 -27.48
C PHE A 320 8.34 -17.31 -28.71
N SER A 321 9.55 -17.48 -29.26
CA SER A 321 9.77 -18.18 -30.50
C SER A 321 11.19 -18.76 -30.57
N ARG A 322 11.47 -19.52 -31.62
CA ARG A 322 12.78 -20.13 -31.80
C ARG A 322 13.88 -19.11 -32.10
N GLU A 323 13.62 -18.09 -32.90
CA GLU A 323 14.55 -17.00 -33.17
C GLU A 323 14.81 -16.17 -31.90
N CYS A 324 13.80 -16.04 -31.03
CA CYS A 324 13.95 -15.40 -29.73
C CYS A 324 14.97 -16.14 -28.84
N MET A 325 15.08 -17.47 -28.92
CA MET A 325 16.10 -18.21 -28.18
C MET A 325 17.52 -17.84 -28.62
N GLU A 326 17.74 -17.67 -29.92
CA GLU A 326 19.03 -17.21 -30.47
C GLU A 326 19.32 -15.75 -30.08
N ALA A 327 18.29 -14.90 -30.08
CA ALA A 327 18.38 -13.53 -29.61
C ALA A 327 18.75 -13.45 -28.11
N ILE A 328 18.07 -14.22 -27.25
CA ILE A 328 18.39 -14.31 -25.81
C ILE A 328 19.80 -14.82 -25.61
N ALA A 329 20.20 -15.87 -26.34
CA ALA A 329 21.56 -16.40 -26.27
C ALA A 329 22.61 -15.36 -26.65
N TYR A 330 22.35 -14.58 -27.69
CA TYR A 330 23.20 -13.49 -28.11
C TYR A 330 23.27 -12.38 -27.05
N MET A 331 22.13 -11.94 -26.49
CA MET A 331 22.08 -10.94 -25.43
C MET A 331 22.88 -11.36 -24.19
N LEU A 332 22.75 -12.61 -23.76
CA LEU A 332 23.50 -13.13 -22.60
C LEU A 332 25.03 -13.11 -22.80
N LYS A 333 25.53 -13.24 -24.04
CA LYS A 333 26.98 -13.06 -24.32
C LYS A 333 27.46 -11.64 -24.07
N HIS A 334 26.56 -10.68 -24.27
CA HIS A 334 26.84 -9.26 -24.15
C HIS A 334 26.50 -8.71 -22.76
N MET A 335 25.96 -9.52 -21.85
CA MET A 335 25.54 -9.12 -20.50
C MET A 335 26.20 -10.00 -19.43
N PRO A 336 27.54 -9.95 -19.29
CA PRO A 336 28.32 -10.92 -18.52
C PRO A 336 28.05 -10.93 -17.01
N ASP A 337 27.52 -9.84 -16.45
CA ASP A 337 27.27 -9.70 -15.01
C ASP A 337 25.77 -9.73 -14.63
N LEU A 338 24.92 -10.20 -15.55
CA LEU A 338 23.47 -10.35 -15.36
C LEU A 338 23.16 -11.33 -14.23
N GLU A 339 22.29 -10.91 -13.31
CA GLU A 339 21.91 -11.69 -12.13
C GLU A 339 20.48 -12.22 -12.20
N ILE A 340 19.56 -11.44 -12.77
CA ILE A 340 18.14 -11.79 -12.88
C ILE A 340 17.71 -11.66 -14.34
N LEU A 341 17.17 -12.76 -14.88
CA LEU A 341 16.54 -12.78 -16.19
C LEU A 341 15.05 -13.08 -16.04
N VAL A 342 14.20 -12.18 -16.51
CA VAL A 342 12.77 -12.41 -16.62
C VAL A 342 12.39 -12.49 -18.09
N VAL A 343 11.76 -13.58 -18.49
CA VAL A 343 11.19 -13.73 -19.83
C VAL A 343 9.69 -13.91 -19.67
N HIS A 344 8.91 -13.02 -20.26
CA HIS A 344 7.47 -13.07 -20.28
C HIS A 344 7.02 -13.27 -21.73
N ASN A 345 6.27 -14.34 -21.97
CA ASN A 345 5.71 -14.64 -23.28
C ASN A 345 4.42 -13.82 -23.48
N GLU A 346 4.39 -12.94 -24.47
CA GLU A 346 3.21 -12.12 -24.78
C GLU A 346 2.21 -12.90 -25.67
N LEU A 347 0.91 -12.89 -25.33
CA LEU A 347 -0.14 -13.55 -26.12
C LEU A 347 -0.63 -12.62 -27.25
N VAL A 348 -0.48 -13.03 -28.51
CA VAL A 348 -1.02 -12.29 -29.67
C VAL A 348 -2.25 -13.02 -30.22
N TRP A 349 -3.30 -12.27 -30.58
CA TRP A 349 -4.60 -12.77 -31.05
C TRP A 349 -4.62 -13.34 -32.49
N TYR A 350 -3.47 -13.69 -33.06
CA TYR A 350 -3.40 -14.27 -34.41
C TYR A 350 -2.50 -15.50 -34.44
N SER A 351 -3.11 -16.62 -34.84
CA SER A 351 -2.47 -17.89 -35.15
C SER A 351 -1.57 -17.76 -36.39
N ILE A 352 -0.26 -17.67 -36.19
CA ILE A 352 0.72 -17.85 -37.28
C ILE A 352 1.27 -19.27 -37.19
N ILE A 353 1.08 -20.02 -38.28
CA ILE A 353 1.64 -21.36 -38.51
C ILE A 353 3.13 -21.20 -38.76
N GLU A 354 3.95 -22.09 -38.21
CA GLU A 354 5.38 -22.09 -38.49
C GLU A 354 5.97 -23.42 -38.93
N GLU A 355 6.96 -23.28 -39.82
CA GLU A 355 7.76 -24.33 -40.43
C GLU A 355 8.96 -24.75 -39.56
N HIS A 356 9.41 -25.99 -39.78
CA HIS A 356 10.46 -26.66 -39.05
C HIS A 356 11.87 -26.15 -39.39
N ILE A 357 12.49 -25.39 -38.48
CA ILE A 357 13.95 -25.20 -38.45
C ILE A 357 14.44 -25.60 -37.04
N SER A 358 15.60 -26.26 -36.90
CA SER A 358 16.11 -26.85 -35.62
C SER A 358 17.14 -25.98 -34.90
N TRP A 359 16.99 -25.73 -33.58
CA TRP A 359 17.91 -24.90 -32.79
C TRP A 359 19.04 -25.75 -32.26
N THR A 360 20.23 -25.17 -32.17
CA THR A 360 21.38 -25.87 -31.61
C THR A 360 21.83 -25.19 -30.34
N SER A 361 21.64 -25.89 -29.22
CA SER A 361 22.14 -25.57 -27.86
C SER A 361 23.65 -25.33 -27.79
N LYS A 362 24.40 -25.57 -28.87
CA LYS A 362 25.82 -25.25 -29.02
C LYS A 362 26.14 -23.75 -28.89
N GLN A 363 25.16 -22.85 -28.99
CA GLN A 363 25.39 -21.40 -28.92
C GLN A 363 25.49 -20.83 -27.49
N LEU A 364 24.89 -21.51 -26.49
CA LEU A 364 24.98 -21.16 -25.08
C LEU A 364 25.92 -22.15 -24.38
N THR A 365 27.05 -21.69 -23.87
CA THR A 365 27.93 -22.53 -23.05
C THR A 365 27.54 -22.39 -21.58
N GLY A 366 27.63 -23.46 -20.78
CA GLY A 366 27.27 -23.41 -19.35
C GLY A 366 27.99 -22.31 -18.56
N GLY A 367 29.15 -21.84 -19.03
CA GLY A 367 29.87 -20.70 -18.45
C GLY A 367 29.08 -19.38 -18.48
N MET A 368 28.15 -19.20 -19.41
CA MET A 368 27.39 -17.97 -19.59
C MET A 368 26.25 -17.78 -18.58
N LEU A 369 25.82 -18.84 -17.89
CA LEU A 369 24.75 -18.79 -16.88
C LEU A 369 25.29 -18.71 -15.44
N ASN A 370 26.61 -18.76 -15.24
CA ASN A 370 27.24 -18.87 -13.92
C ASN A 370 26.98 -17.68 -12.98
N ARG A 371 26.63 -16.51 -13.53
CA ARG A 371 26.35 -15.28 -12.78
C ARG A 371 24.86 -15.05 -12.52
N LEU A 372 23.99 -15.72 -13.27
CA LEU A 372 22.55 -15.67 -13.07
C LEU A 372 22.19 -16.35 -11.76
N LYS A 373 21.52 -15.60 -10.89
CA LYS A 373 20.98 -16.05 -9.60
C LYS A 373 19.54 -16.51 -9.74
N GLU A 374 18.79 -15.88 -10.63
CA GLU A 374 17.35 -16.08 -10.77
C GLU A 374 16.91 -15.99 -12.23
N ILE A 375 16.00 -16.89 -12.62
CA ILE A 375 15.35 -16.87 -13.93
C ILE A 375 13.85 -17.01 -13.70
N GLN A 376 13.06 -16.03 -14.13
CA GLN A 376 11.62 -16.05 -14.07
C GLN A 376 11.03 -16.22 -15.47
N LEU A 377 10.13 -17.18 -15.64
CA LEU A 377 9.44 -17.43 -16.89
C LEU A 377 7.95 -17.16 -16.67
N GLY A 378 7.38 -16.20 -17.40
CA GLY A 378 5.97 -15.85 -17.31
C GLY A 378 5.23 -16.21 -18.59
N ASN A 379 4.04 -16.80 -18.44
CA ASN A 379 3.14 -17.14 -19.56
C ASN A 379 3.71 -18.16 -20.57
N PHE A 380 4.60 -19.04 -20.11
CA PHE A 380 5.12 -20.16 -20.90
C PHE A 380 4.13 -21.32 -20.86
N GLY A 381 3.74 -21.83 -22.03
CA GLY A 381 2.88 -23.00 -22.19
C GLY A 381 3.67 -24.31 -22.34
N SER A 382 3.08 -25.27 -23.06
CA SER A 382 3.64 -26.59 -23.35
C SER A 382 4.14 -26.74 -24.79
N SER A 383 4.44 -25.65 -25.50
CA SER A 383 4.97 -25.77 -26.86
C SER A 383 6.35 -26.45 -26.85
N ASN A 384 6.69 -27.10 -27.96
CA ASN A 384 7.97 -27.81 -28.08
C ASN A 384 9.18 -26.86 -27.87
N HIS A 385 9.07 -25.60 -28.29
CA HIS A 385 10.13 -24.60 -28.16
C HIS A 385 10.28 -24.09 -26.72
N GLU A 386 9.18 -23.87 -26.01
CA GLU A 386 9.21 -23.50 -24.59
C GLU A 386 9.81 -24.64 -23.75
N THR A 387 9.42 -25.88 -24.06
CA THR A 387 9.94 -27.08 -23.39
C THR A 387 11.44 -27.23 -23.60
N GLU A 388 11.92 -27.09 -24.85
CA GLU A 388 13.35 -27.15 -25.18
C GLU A 388 14.18 -26.08 -24.45
N PHE A 389 13.64 -24.86 -24.34
CA PHE A 389 14.28 -23.77 -23.61
C PHE A 389 14.33 -24.04 -22.09
N ILE A 390 13.23 -24.50 -21.50
CA ILE A 390 13.15 -24.87 -20.08
C ILE A 390 14.14 -26.01 -19.77
N GLU A 391 14.15 -27.07 -20.57
CA GLU A 391 15.09 -28.20 -20.41
C GLU A 391 16.55 -27.72 -20.47
N PHE A 392 16.86 -26.83 -21.40
CA PHE A 392 18.18 -26.22 -21.50
C PHE A 392 18.55 -25.44 -20.23
N LEU A 393 17.64 -24.60 -19.71
CA LEU A 393 17.86 -23.83 -18.48
C LEU A 393 18.01 -24.75 -17.26
N VAL A 394 17.20 -25.81 -17.13
CA VAL A 394 17.28 -26.79 -16.03
C VAL A 394 18.64 -27.49 -16.05
N LYS A 395 19.12 -27.82 -17.25
CA LYS A 395 20.40 -28.52 -17.44
C LYS A 395 21.62 -27.65 -17.10
N ASN A 396 21.50 -26.32 -17.17
CA ASN A 396 22.64 -25.40 -17.08
C ASN A 396 22.51 -24.30 -15.99
N GLY A 397 21.40 -24.20 -15.25
CA GLY A 397 21.13 -23.12 -14.30
C GLY A 397 20.29 -23.52 -13.08
N ARG A 398 20.36 -22.71 -12.02
CA ARG A 398 19.55 -22.84 -10.78
C ARG A 398 18.18 -22.20 -11.01
N ILE A 399 17.17 -22.99 -11.37
CA ILE A 399 15.80 -22.51 -11.55
C ILE A 399 15.05 -22.62 -10.22
N ALA A 400 14.49 -21.50 -9.74
CA ALA A 400 13.33 -21.53 -8.87
C ALA A 400 12.10 -21.44 -9.77
N GLN A 401 11.32 -22.52 -9.84
CA GLN A 401 10.06 -22.52 -10.58
C GLN A 401 9.02 -21.78 -9.74
N ASP A 402 8.64 -20.56 -10.15
CA ASP A 402 7.38 -19.97 -9.72
C ASP A 402 6.31 -20.54 -10.66
N HIS A 403 5.55 -21.51 -10.16
CA HIS A 403 4.37 -22.01 -10.86
C HIS A 403 3.24 -21.01 -10.61
N ASP A 404 3.15 -19.97 -11.42
CA ASP A 404 1.88 -19.28 -11.61
C ASP A 404 1.79 -18.65 -12.99
N GLY A 405 0.99 -19.28 -13.84
CA GLY A 405 0.62 -18.79 -15.15
C GLY A 405 -0.85 -18.39 -15.12
N SER A 406 -1.15 -17.14 -14.77
CA SER A 406 -2.27 -16.39 -15.35
C SER A 406 -2.29 -14.92 -14.91
N SER A 407 -2.58 -14.05 -15.88
CA SER A 407 -3.07 -12.67 -15.77
C SER A 407 -2.09 -11.53 -15.42
N LEU A 408 -1.99 -10.62 -16.39
CA LEU A 408 -1.85 -9.18 -16.17
C LEU A 408 -3.04 -8.69 -15.32
N HIS A 409 -2.93 -8.74 -14.00
CA HIS A 409 -3.53 -7.79 -13.07
C HIS A 409 -2.89 -8.02 -11.70
N GLN A 410 -2.23 -6.98 -11.18
CA GLN A 410 -2.14 -6.68 -9.76
C GLN A 410 -1.33 -7.67 -8.86
N ASN A 411 -0.14 -7.23 -8.41
CA ASN A 411 0.59 -7.77 -7.25
C ASN A 411 -0.31 -7.78 -6.00
N TRP A 412 -1.08 -8.83 -5.76
CA TRP A 412 -1.96 -8.93 -4.60
C TRP A 412 -1.57 -10.17 -3.78
N MET A 413 -1.33 -9.93 -2.48
CA MET A 413 -1.20 -10.92 -1.41
C MET A 413 -0.03 -11.92 -1.48
N LYS A 414 1.21 -11.47 -1.42
CA LYS A 414 2.29 -12.31 -0.87
C LYS A 414 2.76 -11.74 0.48
N GLU A 415 2.41 -12.45 1.56
CA GLU A 415 3.00 -12.21 2.90
C GLU A 415 4.51 -12.45 2.78
N GLU A 416 5.30 -11.41 2.99
CA GLU A 416 6.76 -11.53 2.98
C GLU A 416 7.22 -12.01 4.36
N LEU A 417 7.69 -13.25 4.43
CA LEU A 417 8.47 -13.70 5.57
C LEU A 417 9.87 -13.11 5.45
N THR A 418 10.22 -12.19 6.33
CA THR A 418 11.58 -11.65 6.38
C THR A 418 12.57 -12.70 6.90
N SER A 419 13.86 -12.47 6.68
CA SER A 419 14.96 -13.32 7.18
C SER A 419 14.96 -13.53 8.71
N ASP A 420 14.20 -12.73 9.45
CA ASP A 420 14.11 -12.74 10.92
C ASP A 420 12.84 -13.43 11.47
N TYR A 421 12.11 -14.19 10.65
CA TYR A 421 10.82 -14.82 11.03
C TYR A 421 9.71 -13.81 11.37
N VAL A 422 9.82 -12.56 10.88
CA VAL A 422 8.78 -11.53 11.01
C VAL A 422 7.84 -11.61 9.82
N VAL A 423 6.54 -11.64 10.09
CA VAL A 423 5.48 -11.65 9.07
C VAL A 423 5.11 -10.22 8.75
N LYS A 424 5.45 -9.74 7.55
CA LYS A 424 5.07 -8.40 7.10
C LYS A 424 3.63 -8.39 6.58
N ARG A 425 2.80 -7.50 7.12
CA ARG A 425 1.40 -7.33 6.70
C ARG A 425 1.31 -6.21 5.66
N ALA A 426 0.54 -6.44 4.59
CA ALA A 426 0.30 -5.47 3.53
C ALA A 426 -1.11 -4.90 3.62
N LEU A 427 -1.30 -3.66 3.16
CA LEU A 427 -2.63 -3.03 3.04
C LEU A 427 -2.92 -2.63 1.59
N ASN A 428 -3.88 -3.33 0.97
CA ASN A 428 -4.21 -3.16 -0.45
C ASN A 428 -5.43 -2.26 -0.61
N ALA A 429 -5.22 -1.04 -1.09
CA ALA A 429 -6.26 -0.03 -1.26
C ALA A 429 -6.98 -0.17 -2.62
N VAL A 430 -8.30 -0.02 -2.60
CA VAL A 430 -9.21 -0.17 -3.75
C VAL A 430 -10.14 1.03 -3.84
N GLY A 431 -10.37 1.54 -5.05
CA GLY A 431 -11.21 2.72 -5.32
C GLY A 431 -10.46 4.05 -5.28
N SER A 432 -11.17 5.15 -5.52
CA SER A 432 -10.60 6.49 -5.73
C SER A 432 -10.65 7.41 -4.48
N ALA A 433 -9.79 8.44 -4.46
CA ALA A 433 -9.64 9.56 -3.50
C ALA A 433 -9.54 9.23 -2.00
N ALA A 434 -10.54 8.56 -1.42
CA ALA A 434 -10.55 8.13 -0.02
C ALA A 434 -10.51 6.61 0.16
N TYR A 435 -10.39 5.86 -0.94
CA TYR A 435 -10.47 4.39 -1.02
C TYR A 435 -11.82 3.84 -0.53
N LEU A 436 -12.46 3.02 -1.37
CA LEU A 436 -13.69 2.33 -1.04
C LEU A 436 -13.43 1.21 -0.02
N PHE A 437 -12.30 0.53 -0.17
CA PHE A 437 -11.87 -0.53 0.73
C PHE A 437 -10.35 -0.65 0.72
N ILE A 438 -9.75 -0.90 1.87
CA ILE A 438 -8.32 -1.15 2.04
C ILE A 438 -8.19 -2.48 2.77
N GLN A 439 -7.89 -3.53 2.03
CA GLN A 439 -7.84 -4.88 2.56
C GLN A 439 -6.53 -5.15 3.33
N MET A 440 -6.64 -5.70 4.53
CA MET A 440 -5.50 -6.26 5.29
C MET A 440 -5.44 -7.79 5.18
N GLY A 441 -6.59 -8.46 5.11
CA GLY A 441 -6.65 -9.91 5.00
C GLY A 441 -8.04 -10.42 4.70
N ALA A 442 -8.12 -11.66 4.22
CA ALA A 442 -9.35 -12.42 4.08
C ALA A 442 -9.10 -13.81 4.67
N TYR A 443 -10.14 -14.42 5.24
CA TYR A 443 -10.03 -15.70 5.94
C TYR A 443 -11.27 -16.55 5.73
N ARG A 444 -11.07 -17.84 5.47
CA ARG A 444 -12.16 -18.81 5.44
C ARG A 444 -12.71 -19.03 6.85
N GLY A 445 -14.00 -18.80 7.02
CA GLY A 445 -14.77 -18.97 8.26
C GLY A 445 -15.54 -20.29 8.34
N GLY A 446 -15.52 -21.10 7.30
CA GLY A 446 -16.17 -22.42 7.24
C GLY A 446 -16.24 -22.98 5.81
N PRO A 447 -17.02 -24.04 5.57
CA PRO A 447 -17.20 -24.63 4.24
C PRO A 447 -17.81 -23.66 3.20
N ASN A 448 -18.66 -22.74 3.66
CA ASN A 448 -19.39 -21.79 2.82
C ASN A 448 -19.28 -20.33 3.30
N SER A 449 -18.34 -20.00 4.18
CA SER A 449 -18.23 -18.66 4.75
C SER A 449 -16.82 -18.12 4.81
N PHE A 450 -16.68 -16.79 4.69
CA PHE A 450 -15.42 -16.05 4.68
C PHE A 450 -15.58 -14.71 5.37
N ALA A 451 -14.49 -14.18 5.92
CA ALA A 451 -14.41 -12.83 6.45
C ALA A 451 -13.31 -12.05 5.74
N VAL A 452 -13.64 -10.91 5.14
CA VAL A 452 -12.69 -9.96 4.56
C VAL A 452 -12.53 -8.79 5.53
N ILE A 453 -11.31 -8.51 5.96
CA ILE A 453 -10.97 -7.52 6.97
C ILE A 453 -10.18 -6.40 6.33
N GLY A 454 -10.61 -5.17 6.58
CA GLY A 454 -9.98 -3.99 6.03
C GLY A 454 -10.41 -2.69 6.71
N LEU A 455 -9.93 -1.59 6.14
CA LEU A 455 -10.37 -0.24 6.42
C LEU A 455 -11.24 0.26 5.27
N ALA A 456 -12.15 1.18 5.56
CA ALA A 456 -12.89 1.91 4.53
C ALA A 456 -13.09 3.36 4.96
N SER A 457 -13.34 4.24 3.99
CA SER A 457 -13.65 5.64 4.26
C SER A 457 -14.85 5.76 5.21
N LYS A 458 -14.63 6.35 6.38
CA LYS A 458 -15.70 6.60 7.37
C LYS A 458 -16.81 7.49 6.78
N PRO A 459 -16.51 8.59 6.05
CA PRO A 459 -17.54 9.37 5.37
C PRO A 459 -18.43 8.53 4.44
N LEU A 460 -17.85 7.61 3.64
CA LEU A 460 -18.65 6.73 2.77
C LEU A 460 -19.63 5.88 3.59
N HIS A 461 -19.16 5.26 4.69
CA HIS A 461 -20.02 4.44 5.54
C HIS A 461 -21.11 5.23 6.28
N VAL A 462 -20.83 6.48 6.66
CA VAL A 462 -21.80 7.34 7.36
C VAL A 462 -22.86 7.88 6.41
N PHE A 463 -22.45 8.36 5.23
CA PHE A 463 -23.33 9.12 4.33
C PHE A 463 -23.84 8.33 3.13
N ALA A 464 -23.00 7.48 2.53
CA ALA A 464 -23.30 6.80 1.26
C ALA A 464 -23.75 5.34 1.44
N LYS A 465 -23.43 4.71 2.58
CA LYS A 465 -23.82 3.33 2.94
C LYS A 465 -23.43 2.32 1.85
N PRO A 466 -22.12 2.10 1.63
CA PRO A 466 -21.63 1.20 0.61
C PRO A 466 -22.14 -0.22 0.83
N ARG A 467 -22.34 -0.95 -0.27
CA ARG A 467 -22.78 -2.35 -0.24
C ARG A 467 -21.65 -3.26 -0.70
N PHE A 468 -21.59 -4.45 -0.12
CA PHE A 468 -20.62 -5.46 -0.49
C PHE A 468 -21.35 -6.71 -0.96
N ILE A 469 -20.95 -7.24 -2.11
CA ILE A 469 -21.43 -8.49 -2.69
C ILE A 469 -20.21 -9.41 -2.81
N CYS A 470 -20.35 -10.63 -2.32
CA CYS A 470 -19.32 -11.65 -2.39
C CYS A 470 -19.62 -12.60 -3.55
N GLU A 471 -18.60 -12.97 -4.29
CA GLU A 471 -18.68 -13.84 -5.45
C GLU A 471 -17.60 -14.91 -5.33
N TRP A 472 -17.97 -16.18 -5.45
CA TRP A 472 -17.03 -17.29 -5.49
C TRP A 472 -16.86 -17.78 -6.93
N LEU A 473 -15.61 -17.82 -7.38
CA LEU A 473 -15.20 -18.30 -8.71
C LEU A 473 -14.38 -19.58 -8.58
N PRO A 474 -14.94 -20.76 -8.94
CA PRO A 474 -14.17 -22.01 -8.96
C PRO A 474 -13.06 -22.00 -10.02
N LEU A 475 -11.93 -22.66 -9.77
CA LEU A 475 -10.86 -22.89 -10.74
C LEU A 475 -11.23 -24.04 -11.70
N THR A 476 -12.13 -23.83 -12.66
CA THR A 476 -12.51 -24.90 -13.64
C THR A 476 -11.60 -24.92 -14.87
N PHE A 477 -11.17 -26.12 -15.27
CA PHE A 477 -10.34 -26.37 -16.47
C PHE A 477 -11.13 -26.65 -17.76
N HIS A 478 -12.47 -26.59 -17.71
CA HIS A 478 -13.32 -26.91 -18.87
C HIS A 478 -14.41 -25.84 -19.04
N GLY A 479 -14.30 -25.08 -20.13
CA GLY A 479 -15.06 -23.87 -20.38
C GLY A 479 -16.48 -24.07 -20.88
N ASP A 480 -17.39 -24.64 -20.08
CA ASP A 480 -18.82 -24.65 -20.48
C ASP A 480 -19.86 -24.57 -19.34
N ASP A 481 -19.52 -24.23 -18.10
CA ASP A 481 -20.55 -23.81 -17.10
C ASP A 481 -19.96 -22.99 -15.92
N ASN A 482 -19.68 -21.71 -16.15
CA ASN A 482 -19.23 -20.76 -15.11
C ASN A 482 -20.41 -20.25 -14.27
N SER A 483 -21.00 -21.10 -13.44
CA SER A 483 -21.98 -20.64 -12.44
C SER A 483 -21.25 -20.09 -11.19
N SER A 484 -20.76 -18.86 -11.27
CA SER A 484 -20.27 -18.12 -10.10
C SER A 484 -21.37 -18.09 -9.02
N VAL A 485 -21.04 -18.44 -7.78
CA VAL A 485 -22.01 -18.36 -6.69
C VAL A 485 -21.86 -17.01 -6.01
N THR A 486 -22.95 -16.25 -5.88
CA THR A 486 -22.93 -14.94 -5.23
C THR A 486 -23.65 -14.96 -3.89
N ALA A 487 -23.20 -14.14 -2.95
CA ALA A 487 -23.83 -13.90 -1.67
C ALA A 487 -23.79 -12.41 -1.30
N SER A 488 -24.75 -11.94 -0.50
CA SER A 488 -24.67 -10.60 0.09
C SER A 488 -23.61 -10.58 1.19
N GLY A 489 -22.67 -9.63 1.13
CA GLY A 489 -21.68 -9.42 2.18
C GLY A 489 -22.29 -8.68 3.36
N GLN A 490 -22.31 -9.29 4.54
CA GLN A 490 -22.76 -8.64 5.76
C GLN A 490 -21.63 -7.76 6.32
N THR A 491 -21.84 -6.44 6.30
CA THR A 491 -20.89 -5.47 6.82
C THR A 491 -20.98 -5.33 8.34
N ILE A 492 -19.86 -5.44 9.03
CA ILE A 492 -19.74 -5.23 10.47
C ILE A 492 -18.70 -4.12 10.71
N LEU A 493 -19.06 -3.11 11.50
CA LEU A 493 -18.18 -2.02 11.92
C LEU A 493 -17.76 -2.21 13.38
N PRO A 494 -16.69 -2.98 13.67
CA PRO A 494 -16.30 -3.35 15.03
C PRO A 494 -15.75 -2.18 15.86
N ASP A 495 -15.40 -1.06 15.23
CA ASP A 495 -14.87 0.13 15.90
C ASP A 495 -15.95 1.06 16.47
N TRP A 496 -17.24 0.79 16.19
CA TRP A 496 -18.41 1.50 16.71
C TRP A 496 -18.34 3.02 16.49
N GLY A 497 -17.73 3.44 15.37
CA GLY A 497 -17.59 4.83 15.00
C GLY A 497 -16.41 5.58 15.64
N TYR A 498 -15.54 4.89 16.38
CA TYR A 498 -14.28 5.46 16.88
C TYR A 498 -13.24 5.73 15.78
N GLY A 499 -13.40 5.14 14.58
CA GLY A 499 -12.55 5.42 13.42
C GLY A 499 -12.46 6.93 13.11
N ARG A 500 -11.36 7.36 12.51
CA ARG A 500 -11.11 8.76 12.15
C ARG A 500 -11.47 9.00 10.69
N VAL A 501 -10.49 9.17 9.80
CA VAL A 501 -10.71 9.18 8.34
C VAL A 501 -11.20 7.81 7.88
N TYR A 502 -10.59 6.76 8.44
CA TYR A 502 -10.92 5.38 8.15
C TYR A 502 -11.64 4.70 9.31
N THR A 503 -12.60 3.84 8.98
CA THR A 503 -13.31 2.95 9.89
C THR A 503 -12.97 1.50 9.56
N VAL A 504 -12.92 0.64 10.58
CA VAL A 504 -12.67 -0.80 10.37
C VAL A 504 -13.93 -1.45 9.82
N VAL A 505 -13.76 -2.27 8.79
CA VAL A 505 -14.84 -3.02 8.16
C VAL A 505 -14.48 -4.49 8.12
N VAL A 506 -15.37 -5.32 8.65
CA VAL A 506 -15.37 -6.76 8.46
C VAL A 506 -16.55 -7.11 7.56
N VAL A 507 -16.27 -7.65 6.37
CA VAL A 507 -17.29 -8.14 5.45
C VAL A 507 -17.39 -9.64 5.58
N ASN A 508 -18.50 -10.11 6.13
CA ASN A 508 -18.78 -11.53 6.28
C ASN A 508 -19.57 -12.04 5.07
N CYS A 509 -18.97 -12.94 4.31
CA CYS A 509 -19.54 -13.57 3.13
C CYS A 509 -20.04 -14.97 3.51
N THR A 510 -21.34 -15.25 3.35
CA THR A 510 -21.89 -16.59 3.59
C THR A 510 -22.71 -17.03 2.38
N PHE A 511 -22.26 -18.08 1.69
CA PHE A 511 -22.89 -18.63 0.51
C PHE A 511 -23.99 -19.63 0.88
N SER A 512 -24.99 -19.76 0.01
CA SER A 512 -26.11 -20.71 0.19
C SER A 512 -25.70 -22.17 0.04
N VAL A 513 -24.53 -22.41 -0.55
CA VAL A 513 -23.92 -23.73 -0.79
C VAL A 513 -22.47 -23.70 -0.35
N ASP A 514 -21.90 -24.88 -0.09
CA ASP A 514 -20.46 -25.02 0.14
C ASP A 514 -19.67 -24.63 -1.12
N VAL A 515 -18.58 -23.88 -0.92
CA VAL A 515 -17.76 -23.36 -2.02
C VAL A 515 -16.29 -23.70 -1.81
N GLY A 516 -15.64 -24.26 -2.83
CA GLY A 516 -14.25 -24.75 -2.77
C GLY A 516 -14.06 -26.03 -1.93
N ALA A 517 -15.14 -26.59 -1.37
CA ALA A 517 -15.11 -27.83 -0.58
C ALA A 517 -14.87 -29.10 -1.43
N ASP A 518 -15.03 -28.99 -2.75
CA ASP A 518 -14.67 -29.99 -3.75
C ASP A 518 -13.15 -30.15 -3.93
N GLY A 519 -12.35 -29.26 -3.34
CA GLY A 519 -10.89 -29.28 -3.43
C GLY A 519 -10.33 -28.74 -4.74
N ILE A 520 -11.18 -28.22 -5.63
CA ILE A 520 -10.76 -27.66 -6.93
C ILE A 520 -10.03 -26.32 -6.74
N GLY A 521 -10.34 -25.59 -5.65
CA GLY A 521 -9.84 -24.25 -5.42
C GLY A 521 -10.66 -23.19 -6.15
N GLY A 522 -10.34 -21.92 -5.92
CA GLY A 522 -11.13 -20.80 -6.43
C GLY A 522 -10.72 -19.46 -5.85
N CYS A 523 -11.35 -18.41 -6.36
CA CYS A 523 -11.14 -17.03 -5.91
C CYS A 523 -12.41 -16.50 -5.24
N LEU A 524 -12.24 -15.94 -4.05
CA LEU A 524 -13.24 -15.08 -3.42
C LEU A 524 -13.07 -13.67 -3.98
N VAL A 525 -14.07 -13.18 -4.68
CA VAL A 525 -14.13 -11.83 -5.22
C VAL A 525 -15.11 -10.99 -4.41
N LEU A 526 -14.68 -9.78 -4.07
CA LEU A 526 -15.52 -8.79 -3.42
C LEU A 526 -15.88 -7.68 -4.42
N ARG A 527 -17.18 -7.42 -4.54
CA ARG A 527 -17.75 -6.30 -5.29
C ARG A 527 -18.24 -5.28 -4.27
N ALA A 528 -17.55 -4.15 -4.18
CA ALA A 528 -17.88 -3.06 -3.29
C ALA A 528 -18.51 -1.92 -4.10
N THR A 529 -19.64 -1.38 -3.66
CA THR A 529 -20.27 -0.22 -4.29
C THR A 529 -20.12 1.03 -3.42
N THR A 530 -19.99 2.20 -4.02
CA THR A 530 -19.95 3.48 -3.29
C THR A 530 -21.30 3.84 -2.66
N GLY A 531 -22.38 3.13 -3.01
CA GLY A 531 -23.73 3.33 -2.46
C GLY A 531 -24.47 4.55 -3.01
N GLY A 532 -23.85 5.36 -3.88
CA GLY A 532 -24.45 6.50 -4.60
C GLY A 532 -24.88 7.69 -3.73
N GLY A 533 -24.93 7.56 -2.40
CA GLY A 533 -25.39 8.64 -1.51
C GLY A 533 -26.81 9.11 -1.87
N SER A 534 -26.96 10.42 -2.13
CA SER A 534 -28.23 11.02 -2.56
C SER A 534 -28.49 10.93 -4.08
N ASP A 535 -27.51 10.51 -4.88
CA ASP A 535 -27.62 10.41 -6.34
C ASP A 535 -27.25 9.00 -6.83
N ARG A 536 -28.28 8.18 -7.10
CA ARG A 536 -28.10 6.80 -7.57
C ARG A 536 -27.39 6.70 -8.93
N ALA A 537 -27.30 7.79 -9.70
CA ALA A 537 -26.57 7.79 -10.97
C ALA A 537 -25.05 7.82 -10.79
N ALA A 538 -24.54 8.12 -9.59
CA ALA A 538 -23.11 8.17 -9.26
C ALA A 538 -22.60 6.91 -8.53
N GLU A 539 -23.41 5.84 -8.44
CA GLU A 539 -22.97 4.57 -7.84
C GLU A 539 -21.92 3.89 -8.73
N THR A 540 -20.68 3.90 -8.28
CA THR A 540 -19.58 3.14 -8.85
C THR A 540 -19.39 1.83 -8.10
N GLU A 541 -19.00 0.79 -8.83
CA GLU A 541 -18.68 -0.52 -8.27
C GLU A 541 -17.22 -0.86 -8.56
N GLU A 542 -16.51 -1.26 -7.52
CA GLU A 542 -15.16 -1.80 -7.59
C GLU A 542 -15.23 -3.31 -7.36
N ARG A 543 -14.55 -4.08 -8.21
CA ARG A 543 -14.48 -5.55 -8.12
C ARG A 543 -13.02 -5.96 -7.94
N PHE A 544 -12.74 -6.72 -6.88
CA PHE A 544 -11.38 -7.15 -6.59
C PHE A 544 -11.31 -8.55 -5.95
N ILE A 545 -10.21 -9.25 -6.16
CA ILE A 545 -9.98 -10.57 -5.56
C ILE A 545 -9.57 -10.37 -4.10
N ALA A 546 -10.40 -10.87 -3.18
CA ALA A 546 -10.13 -10.80 -1.75
C ALA A 546 -9.29 -11.98 -1.25
N MET A 547 -9.39 -13.14 -1.88
CA MET A 547 -8.61 -14.33 -1.54
C MET A 547 -8.56 -15.28 -2.72
N GLU A 548 -7.44 -16.00 -2.85
CA GLU A 548 -7.29 -17.12 -3.76
C GLU A 548 -6.96 -18.38 -2.96
N GLU A 549 -7.60 -19.48 -3.34
CA GLU A 549 -7.36 -20.80 -2.77
C GLU A 549 -6.90 -21.73 -3.87
N ALA A 550 -5.64 -22.17 -3.78
CA ALA A 550 -5.08 -23.13 -4.72
C ALA A 550 -5.78 -24.49 -4.61
N PRO A 551 -5.76 -25.32 -5.69
CA PRO A 551 -6.30 -26.67 -5.65
C PRO A 551 -5.72 -27.49 -4.47
N GLY A 552 -6.59 -28.17 -3.72
CA GLY A 552 -6.22 -28.97 -2.55
C GLY A 552 -5.78 -28.20 -1.29
N SER A 553 -5.80 -26.86 -1.30
CA SER A 553 -5.36 -26.04 -0.15
C SER A 553 -6.34 -26.05 1.04
N VAL A 554 -7.63 -26.28 0.78
CA VAL A 554 -8.69 -26.25 1.80
C VAL A 554 -8.76 -27.58 2.56
N ASN A 555 -8.45 -27.54 3.85
CA ASN A 555 -8.67 -28.69 4.75
C ASN A 555 -9.98 -28.54 5.54
N VAL A 556 -11.05 -29.16 5.05
CA VAL A 556 -12.39 -29.09 5.66
C VAL A 556 -12.42 -29.65 7.10
N THR A 557 -11.51 -30.57 7.45
CA THR A 557 -11.44 -31.12 8.82
C THR A 557 -10.96 -30.09 9.85
N MET A 558 -10.34 -28.98 9.43
CA MET A 558 -9.90 -27.90 10.32
C MET A 558 -11.05 -27.26 11.10
N PHE A 559 -12.28 -27.28 10.55
CA PHE A 559 -13.44 -26.67 11.19
C PHE A 559 -13.97 -27.47 12.39
N SER A 560 -13.71 -28.78 12.43
CA SER A 560 -14.19 -29.70 13.46
C SER A 560 -13.09 -30.24 14.38
N THR A 561 -11.83 -30.23 13.95
CA THR A 561 -10.70 -30.70 14.75
C THR A 561 -10.48 -29.85 16.02
N PRO A 562 -9.98 -30.44 17.12
CA PRO A 562 -9.62 -29.69 18.32
C PRO A 562 -8.58 -28.59 18.01
N PRO A 563 -8.73 -27.38 18.59
CA PRO A 563 -7.76 -26.30 18.39
C PRO A 563 -6.34 -26.69 18.80
N LYS A 564 -5.35 -26.13 18.08
CA LYS A 564 -3.92 -26.31 18.40
C LYS A 564 -3.55 -25.67 19.75
N TYR A 565 -4.15 -24.54 20.06
CA TYR A 565 -3.87 -23.73 21.25
C TYR A 565 -5.09 -23.69 22.17
N ASP A 566 -4.85 -23.82 23.47
CA ASP A 566 -5.89 -23.61 24.48
C ASP A 566 -6.11 -22.12 24.73
N CYS A 567 -5.02 -21.34 24.74
CA CYS A 567 -5.02 -19.90 24.93
C CYS A 567 -4.17 -19.23 23.84
N LEU A 568 -4.70 -18.19 23.20
CA LEU A 568 -3.95 -17.36 22.27
C LEU A 568 -4.08 -15.91 22.68
N TYR A 569 -2.98 -15.16 22.64
CA TYR A 569 -2.99 -13.73 22.88
C TYR A 569 -3.05 -12.95 21.57
N CYS A 570 -4.03 -12.05 21.47
CA CYS A 570 -4.12 -11.03 20.43
C CYS A 570 -4.10 -9.65 21.11
N GLY A 571 -2.96 -8.97 21.04
CA GLY A 571 -2.74 -7.68 21.69
C GLY A 571 -2.95 -6.47 20.78
N SER A 572 -3.12 -5.32 21.42
CA SER A 572 -3.03 -4.00 20.79
C SER A 572 -1.66 -3.81 20.12
N PRO A 573 -1.56 -3.01 19.05
CA PRO A 573 -0.29 -2.75 18.38
C PRO A 573 0.73 -2.05 19.28
N LEU A 574 1.98 -2.47 19.14
CA LEU A 574 3.13 -1.97 19.89
C LEU A 574 3.79 -0.80 19.16
N TYR A 575 3.93 0.33 19.83
CA TYR A 575 4.51 1.55 19.26
C TYR A 575 5.35 2.33 20.27
N GLY A 576 6.27 3.17 19.78
CA GLY A 576 7.11 4.04 20.60
C GLY A 576 8.32 3.34 21.25
N GLU A 577 8.93 3.99 22.23
CA GLU A 577 10.15 3.52 22.89
C GLU A 577 9.84 2.58 24.07
N LEU A 578 9.50 1.32 23.75
CA LEU A 578 9.13 0.33 24.75
C LEU A 578 10.30 -0.06 25.67
N SER A 579 9.98 -0.45 26.90
CA SER A 579 10.96 -1.04 27.82
C SER A 579 11.16 -2.53 27.52
N PRO A 580 12.37 -2.97 27.10
CA PRO A 580 12.66 -4.39 26.87
C PRO A 580 12.44 -5.22 28.14
N GLN A 581 12.80 -4.65 29.29
CA GLN A 581 12.65 -5.31 30.58
C GLN A 581 11.18 -5.54 30.93
N ARG A 582 10.29 -4.57 30.68
CA ARG A 582 8.84 -4.77 30.91
C ARG A 582 8.22 -5.77 29.94
N VAL A 583 8.63 -5.74 28.67
CA VAL A 583 8.21 -6.75 27.67
C VAL A 583 8.64 -8.15 28.10
N ARG A 584 9.88 -8.30 28.57
CA ARG A 584 10.44 -9.57 29.07
C ARG A 584 9.64 -10.14 30.22
N GLU A 585 9.37 -9.30 31.23
CA GLU A 585 8.57 -9.68 32.40
C GLU A 585 7.18 -10.16 31.99
N TRP A 586 6.54 -9.41 31.09
CA TRP A 586 5.20 -9.69 30.61
C TRP A 586 5.11 -11.02 29.87
N ILE A 587 6.01 -11.28 28.90
CA ILE A 587 5.95 -12.51 28.10
C ILE A 587 6.31 -13.75 28.95
N ALA A 588 7.30 -13.65 29.82
CA ALA A 588 7.69 -14.75 30.71
C ALA A 588 6.54 -15.12 31.67
N TYR A 589 5.87 -14.11 32.22
CA TYR A 589 4.72 -14.29 33.12
C TYR A 589 3.56 -14.99 32.41
N HIS A 590 3.13 -14.47 31.26
CA HIS A 590 1.96 -15.00 30.57
C HIS A 590 2.24 -16.34 29.90
N ALA A 591 3.46 -16.59 29.42
CA ALA A 591 3.85 -17.92 28.93
C ALA A 591 3.79 -18.98 30.04
N LYS A 592 4.14 -18.64 31.29
CA LYS A 592 3.95 -19.53 32.44
C LYS A 592 2.47 -19.76 32.75
N LEU A 593 1.68 -18.69 32.77
CA LEU A 593 0.26 -18.74 33.11
C LEU A 593 -0.57 -19.52 32.09
N PHE A 594 -0.36 -19.27 30.80
CA PHE A 594 -1.12 -19.89 29.70
C PHE A 594 -0.59 -21.28 29.34
N GLY A 595 0.64 -21.61 29.73
CA GLY A 595 1.24 -22.92 29.51
C GLY A 595 1.73 -23.14 28.07
N LEU A 596 2.17 -24.37 27.78
CA LEU A 596 2.85 -24.70 26.51
C LEU A 596 1.92 -24.81 25.31
N LYS A 597 0.62 -24.99 25.52
CA LYS A 597 -0.41 -24.96 24.46
C LYS A 597 -0.93 -23.53 24.24
N SER A 598 -0.04 -22.55 24.36
CA SER A 598 -0.37 -21.15 24.12
C SER A 598 0.42 -20.56 22.96
N HIS A 599 -0.07 -19.45 22.42
CA HIS A 599 0.63 -18.71 21.39
C HIS A 599 0.40 -17.20 21.53
N PHE A 600 1.43 -16.41 21.26
CA PHE A 600 1.41 -14.96 21.40
C PHE A 600 1.55 -14.31 20.02
N VAL A 601 0.57 -13.50 19.65
CA VAL A 601 0.62 -12.71 18.41
C VAL A 601 0.89 -11.27 18.78
N ILE A 602 2.09 -10.80 18.44
CA ILE A 602 2.53 -9.43 18.68
C ILE A 602 2.50 -8.66 17.38
N HIS A 603 1.94 -7.46 17.40
CA HIS A 603 1.85 -6.58 16.24
C HIS A 603 2.75 -5.37 16.45
N ASP A 604 3.77 -5.21 15.60
CA ASP A 604 4.71 -4.10 15.62
C ASP A 604 4.23 -2.95 14.73
N ALA A 605 3.81 -1.86 15.36
CA ALA A 605 3.51 -0.57 14.74
C ALA A 605 4.66 0.43 14.94
N GLY A 606 5.90 -0.06 15.05
CA GLY A 606 7.10 0.75 15.28
C GLY A 606 7.55 0.81 16.75
N GLY A 607 7.12 -0.14 17.58
CA GLY A 607 7.52 -0.26 18.98
C GLY A 607 8.62 -1.30 19.24
N VAL A 608 8.80 -2.25 18.32
CA VAL A 608 9.78 -3.33 18.48
C VAL A 608 11.13 -2.91 17.92
N HIS A 609 11.87 -2.14 18.72
CA HIS A 609 13.28 -1.84 18.44
C HIS A 609 14.19 -3.03 18.78
N ARG A 610 15.49 -2.90 18.45
CA ARG A 610 16.49 -3.98 18.59
C ARG A 610 16.44 -4.72 19.93
N ASP A 611 16.49 -4.00 21.04
CA ASP A 611 16.54 -4.63 22.37
C ASP A 611 15.24 -5.38 22.72
N VAL A 612 14.08 -4.89 22.27
CA VAL A 612 12.80 -5.61 22.41
C VAL A 612 12.81 -6.86 21.53
N MET A 613 13.34 -6.77 20.31
CA MET A 613 13.49 -7.94 19.43
C MET A 613 14.39 -9.01 20.05
N GLU A 614 15.48 -8.63 20.75
CA GLU A 614 16.33 -9.56 21.49
C GLU A 614 15.57 -10.29 22.60
N VAL A 615 14.59 -9.64 23.23
CA VAL A 615 13.69 -10.26 24.22
C VAL A 615 12.69 -11.22 23.58
N LEU A 616 12.10 -10.86 22.44
CA LEU A 616 11.06 -11.67 21.78
C LEU A 616 11.62 -12.88 21.03
N ARG A 617 12.80 -12.76 20.43
CA ARG A 617 13.40 -13.76 19.53
C ARG A 617 13.49 -15.18 20.13
N PRO A 618 13.92 -15.39 21.40
CA PRO A 618 13.95 -16.73 21.99
C PRO A 618 12.57 -17.39 22.08
N TRP A 619 11.49 -16.62 22.21
CA TRP A 619 10.12 -17.12 22.24
C TRP A 619 9.61 -17.44 20.83
N MET A 620 10.02 -16.65 19.83
CA MET A 620 9.75 -16.92 18.41
C MET A 620 10.41 -18.22 17.96
N GLU A 621 11.68 -18.44 18.30
CA GLU A 621 12.42 -19.68 17.99
C GLU A 621 11.78 -20.93 18.60
N LYS A 622 11.04 -20.78 19.71
CA LYS A 622 10.27 -21.86 20.36
C LYS A 622 8.89 -22.09 19.72
N GLY A 623 8.49 -21.26 18.75
CA GLY A 623 7.16 -21.30 18.14
C GLY A 623 6.02 -20.84 19.07
N LEU A 624 6.35 -20.18 20.18
CA LEU A 624 5.36 -19.65 21.13
C LEU A 624 4.92 -18.23 20.76
N LEU A 625 5.68 -17.53 19.91
CA LEU A 625 5.40 -16.14 19.55
C LEU A 625 5.51 -15.92 18.04
N THR A 626 4.54 -15.21 17.46
CA THR A 626 4.62 -14.66 16.11
C THR A 626 4.68 -13.14 16.20
N LEU A 627 5.65 -12.54 15.50
CA LEU A 627 5.76 -11.10 15.35
C LEU A 627 5.23 -10.69 13.96
N GLN A 628 4.25 -9.80 13.94
CA GLN A 628 3.68 -9.24 12.72
C GLN A 628 4.11 -7.77 12.58
N ASP A 629 4.77 -7.43 11.49
CA ASP A 629 5.06 -6.03 11.13
C ASP A 629 3.81 -5.43 10.47
N VAL A 630 3.21 -4.43 11.14
CA VAL A 630 2.00 -3.73 10.70
C VAL A 630 2.24 -2.24 10.45
N LYS A 631 3.49 -1.78 10.36
CA LYS A 631 3.82 -0.35 10.24
C LYS A 631 3.15 0.34 9.04
N GLU A 632 2.85 -0.40 7.97
CA GLU A 632 2.15 0.15 6.80
C GLU A 632 0.77 0.74 7.16
N GLN A 633 0.11 0.22 8.21
CA GLN A 633 -1.22 0.69 8.63
C GLN A 633 -1.24 2.19 8.97
N GLU A 634 -0.10 2.77 9.37
CA GLU A 634 0.02 4.17 9.77
C GLU A 634 -0.25 5.14 8.60
N ARG A 635 -0.23 4.64 7.36
CA ARG A 635 -0.65 5.40 6.17
C ARG A 635 -2.14 5.76 6.22
N PHE A 636 -2.95 5.03 6.99
CA PHE A 636 -4.40 5.17 7.04
C PHE A 636 -4.84 5.58 8.44
N ASP A 637 -5.25 6.85 8.59
CA ASP A 637 -5.65 7.43 9.88
C ASP A 637 -6.95 6.79 10.41
N GLY A 638 -6.77 5.85 11.35
CA GLY A 638 -7.84 5.20 12.10
C GLY A 638 -7.63 5.34 13.61
N TYR A 639 -8.38 4.55 14.39
CA TYR A 639 -8.36 4.66 15.84
C TYR A 639 -7.14 3.94 16.45
N TYR A 640 -6.28 4.70 17.13
CA TYR A 640 -5.21 4.22 18.02
C TYR A 640 -4.35 3.12 17.36
N HIS A 641 -3.55 3.51 16.36
CA HIS A 641 -2.74 2.59 15.53
C HIS A 641 -3.59 1.45 14.95
N ASN A 642 -4.79 1.75 14.48
CA ASN A 642 -5.73 0.78 13.87
C ASN A 642 -5.96 -0.50 14.70
N GLN A 643 -5.96 -0.41 16.03
CA GLN A 643 -6.06 -1.59 16.90
C GLN A 643 -7.27 -2.50 16.62
N PHE A 644 -8.43 -1.94 16.23
CA PHE A 644 -9.60 -2.73 15.85
C PHE A 644 -9.36 -3.57 14.60
N LEU A 645 -8.59 -3.06 13.62
CA LEU A 645 -8.25 -3.77 12.39
C LEU A 645 -7.40 -4.99 12.73
N VAL A 646 -6.34 -4.76 13.49
CA VAL A 646 -5.36 -5.77 13.90
C VAL A 646 -5.99 -6.87 14.75
N LEU A 647 -6.88 -6.52 15.69
CA LEU A 647 -7.58 -7.53 16.49
C LEU A 647 -8.52 -8.40 15.66
N ASN A 648 -9.18 -7.85 14.63
CA ASN A 648 -10.03 -8.64 13.74
C ASN A 648 -9.21 -9.50 12.76
N ASP A 649 -8.06 -9.03 12.29
CA ASP A 649 -7.11 -9.86 11.54
C ASP A 649 -6.65 -11.06 12.37
N CYS A 650 -6.20 -10.82 13.61
CA CYS A 650 -5.77 -11.86 14.55
C CYS A 650 -6.89 -12.85 14.88
N LEU A 651 -8.10 -12.35 15.18
CA LEU A 651 -9.28 -13.19 15.46
C LEU A 651 -9.55 -14.19 14.33
N HIS A 652 -9.61 -13.70 13.08
CA HIS A 652 -10.00 -14.53 11.95
C HIS A 652 -8.87 -15.45 11.47
N ARG A 653 -7.60 -14.97 11.52
CA ARG A 653 -6.42 -15.79 11.21
C ARG A 653 -6.31 -17.02 12.11
N TYR A 654 -6.56 -16.87 13.40
CA TYR A 654 -6.40 -17.94 14.38
C TYR A 654 -7.73 -18.57 14.82
N LYS A 655 -8.82 -18.32 14.10
CA LYS A 655 -10.19 -18.69 14.47
C LYS A 655 -10.38 -20.17 14.79
N PHE A 656 -9.71 -21.04 14.03
CA PHE A 656 -9.79 -22.49 14.24
C PHE A 656 -8.62 -23.06 15.03
N MET A 657 -7.60 -22.24 15.29
CA MET A 657 -6.36 -22.65 15.96
C MET A 657 -6.41 -22.47 17.48
N ALA A 658 -7.29 -21.63 18.01
CA ALA A 658 -7.38 -21.35 19.45
C ALA A 658 -8.75 -21.72 20.06
N LYS A 659 -8.75 -22.27 21.28
CA LYS A 659 -9.96 -22.46 22.10
C LYS A 659 -10.44 -21.13 22.67
N TRP A 660 -9.51 -20.34 23.24
CA TRP A 660 -9.77 -18.99 23.74
C TRP A 660 -8.74 -18.00 23.18
N ILE A 661 -9.20 -16.84 22.71
CA ILE A 661 -8.36 -15.68 22.40
C ILE A 661 -8.52 -14.67 23.53
N PHE A 662 -7.41 -14.26 24.14
CA PHE A 662 -7.34 -13.22 25.15
C PHE A 662 -6.95 -11.89 24.50
N VAL A 663 -7.68 -10.83 24.86
CA VAL A 663 -7.48 -9.46 24.37
C VAL A 663 -7.26 -8.55 25.57
N PHE A 664 -6.00 -8.12 25.75
CA PHE A 664 -5.54 -7.26 26.84
C PHE A 664 -4.19 -6.59 26.48
N ASP A 665 -3.78 -5.59 27.23
CA ASP A 665 -2.62 -4.75 26.93
C ASP A 665 -1.31 -5.30 27.56
N MET A 666 -0.15 -4.93 26.98
CA MET A 666 1.17 -5.42 27.43
C MET A 666 1.70 -4.74 28.71
N ASP A 667 0.88 -3.94 29.39
CA ASP A 667 1.11 -3.45 30.76
C ASP A 667 0.10 -4.03 31.78
N GLU A 668 -0.63 -5.08 31.38
CA GLU A 668 -1.63 -5.77 32.19
C GLU A 668 -1.21 -7.22 32.47
N PHE A 669 -1.35 -7.66 33.72
CA PHE A 669 -0.94 -8.99 34.19
C PHE A 669 -2.15 -9.78 34.68
N ILE A 670 -2.50 -10.84 33.95
CA ILE A 670 -3.65 -11.71 34.27
C ILE A 670 -3.34 -12.54 35.51
N TYR A 671 -4.20 -12.50 36.51
CA TYR A 671 -4.02 -13.21 37.77
C TYR A 671 -5.22 -14.11 38.11
N LEU A 672 -4.89 -15.29 38.62
CA LEU A 672 -5.85 -16.26 39.15
C LEU A 672 -5.63 -16.39 40.66
N PRO A 673 -6.67 -16.28 41.49
CA PRO A 673 -6.58 -16.60 42.91
C PRO A 673 -6.03 -18.02 43.13
N SER A 674 -5.26 -18.21 44.19
CA SER A 674 -4.40 -19.37 44.48
C SER A 674 -5.08 -20.74 44.58
N GLU A 675 -6.41 -20.81 44.45
CA GLU A 675 -7.20 -22.06 44.44
C GLU A 675 -7.62 -22.49 43.02
N THR A 676 -7.26 -21.74 41.98
CA THR A 676 -7.74 -21.97 40.61
C THR A 676 -6.60 -22.04 39.59
N ASN A 677 -6.52 -23.16 38.87
CA ASN A 677 -5.72 -23.28 37.65
C ASN A 677 -6.50 -22.73 36.44
N LEU A 678 -5.77 -22.23 35.42
CA LEU A 678 -6.40 -21.61 34.25
C LEU A 678 -7.30 -22.58 33.48
N GLU A 679 -6.84 -23.81 33.25
CA GLU A 679 -7.56 -24.81 32.46
C GLU A 679 -8.92 -25.20 33.08
N PRO A 680 -9.02 -25.61 34.36
CA PRO A 680 -10.31 -25.84 35.02
C PRO A 680 -11.22 -24.61 35.04
N LEU A 681 -10.64 -23.41 35.16
CA LEU A 681 -11.42 -22.17 35.11
C LEU A 681 -12.04 -21.96 33.73
N LEU A 682 -11.25 -22.07 32.66
CA LEU A 682 -11.71 -21.94 31.28
C LEU A 682 -12.74 -23.00 30.92
N GLU A 683 -12.61 -24.21 31.47
CA GLU A 683 -13.62 -25.27 31.31
C GLU A 683 -14.93 -24.91 32.02
N SER A 684 -14.86 -24.30 33.21
CA SER A 684 -16.06 -23.76 33.88
C SER A 684 -16.75 -22.62 33.11
N PHE A 685 -16.03 -21.99 32.17
CA PHE A 685 -16.53 -20.92 31.30
C PHE A 685 -16.89 -21.37 29.89
N SER A 686 -16.75 -22.66 29.55
CA SER A 686 -16.96 -23.17 28.20
C SER A 686 -18.38 -22.94 27.66
N GLY A 687 -19.37 -22.81 28.54
CA GLY A 687 -20.75 -22.46 28.20
C GLY A 687 -20.97 -21.00 27.77
N TYR A 688 -19.96 -20.13 27.90
CA TYR A 688 -20.01 -18.73 27.47
C TYR A 688 -19.08 -18.48 26.29
N THR A 689 -19.52 -17.64 25.36
CA THR A 689 -18.72 -17.29 24.18
C THR A 689 -17.60 -16.31 24.52
N GLN A 690 -17.81 -15.44 25.50
CA GLN A 690 -16.78 -14.53 26.00
C GLN A 690 -17.00 -14.24 27.48
N PHE A 691 -15.93 -13.85 28.17
CA PHE A 691 -16.01 -13.38 29.55
C PHE A 691 -15.07 -12.19 29.78
N THR A 692 -15.48 -11.26 30.63
CA THR A 692 -14.65 -10.11 31.03
C THR A 692 -13.78 -10.43 32.25
N ILE A 693 -12.65 -9.73 32.35
CA ILE A 693 -11.64 -9.91 33.39
C ILE A 693 -11.68 -8.69 34.31
N GLU A 694 -11.69 -8.91 35.62
CA GLU A 694 -11.83 -7.84 36.61
C GLU A 694 -10.53 -7.03 36.76
N GLN A 695 -10.61 -5.70 36.68
CA GLN A 695 -9.45 -4.82 36.76
C GLN A 695 -8.97 -4.57 38.19
N MET A 696 -7.65 -4.64 38.40
CA MET A 696 -6.95 -4.27 39.62
C MET A 696 -5.95 -3.14 39.30
N PRO A 697 -6.36 -1.85 39.39
CA PRO A 697 -5.48 -0.75 39.04
C PRO A 697 -4.30 -0.64 40.01
N MET A 698 -3.09 -0.60 39.48
CA MET A 698 -1.86 -0.47 40.26
C MET A 698 -1.26 0.91 40.10
N SER A 699 -0.51 1.36 41.10
CA SER A 699 0.39 2.50 40.93
C SER A 699 1.47 2.17 39.92
N ASN A 700 1.83 3.15 39.11
CA ASN A 700 2.96 3.09 38.19
C ASN A 700 4.25 3.70 38.78
N THR A 701 4.23 4.14 40.05
CA THR A 701 5.34 4.89 40.68
C THR A 701 5.67 4.50 42.11
N LEU A 702 4.69 4.01 42.88
CA LEU A 702 4.84 3.72 44.30
C LEU A 702 5.47 2.34 44.55
N CYS A 703 6.48 2.30 45.40
CA CYS A 703 7.25 1.12 45.78
C CYS A 703 7.46 1.00 47.28
N GLN A 704 7.87 -0.17 47.76
CA GLN A 704 8.20 -0.37 49.16
C GLN A 704 9.61 0.12 49.51
N PHE A 705 9.71 0.88 50.60
CA PHE A 705 10.99 1.36 51.14
C PHE A 705 11.95 0.23 51.51
N LYS A 706 11.43 -0.96 51.89
CA LYS A 706 12.27 -2.13 52.20
C LYS A 706 13.14 -2.59 51.03
N ASP A 707 12.78 -2.20 49.80
CA ASP A 707 13.49 -2.56 48.58
C ASP A 707 14.57 -1.52 48.20
N TYR A 708 14.73 -0.47 48.99
CA TYR A 708 15.71 0.59 48.74
C TYR A 708 17.11 0.01 48.50
N GLY A 709 17.73 0.42 47.39
CA GLY A 709 19.03 -0.06 46.94
C GLY A 709 19.01 -1.35 46.11
N ASN A 710 17.90 -2.10 46.10
CA ASN A 710 17.73 -3.33 45.31
C ASN A 710 16.73 -3.19 44.15
N THR A 711 15.98 -2.08 44.06
CA THR A 711 14.90 -1.88 43.08
C THR A 711 15.32 -2.06 41.61
N SER A 712 16.56 -1.71 41.25
CA SER A 712 17.11 -1.88 39.89
C SER A 712 17.42 -3.33 39.51
N ARG A 713 17.40 -4.26 40.47
CA ARG A 713 17.56 -5.70 40.22
C ARG A 713 16.24 -6.46 40.24
N MET A 714 15.15 -5.77 40.57
CA MET A 714 13.82 -6.34 40.72
C MET A 714 12.99 -6.06 39.47
N TRP A 715 12.12 -7.00 39.14
CA TRP A 715 11.14 -6.81 38.09
C TRP A 715 10.10 -5.76 38.50
N GLY A 716 9.50 -5.10 37.51
CA GLY A 716 8.43 -4.12 37.71
C GLY A 716 7.27 -4.65 38.56
N ILE A 717 6.87 -5.92 38.34
CA ILE A 717 5.80 -6.58 39.12
C ILE A 717 6.17 -6.84 40.59
N GLU A 718 7.46 -6.79 40.96
CA GLU A 718 7.90 -6.96 42.34
C GLU A 718 7.99 -5.65 43.11
N LYS A 719 8.29 -4.56 42.40
CA LYS A 719 8.47 -3.23 43.00
C LYS A 719 7.19 -2.40 43.03
N LEU A 720 6.34 -2.52 42.02
CA LEU A 720 5.06 -1.78 41.95
C LEU A 720 3.95 -2.55 42.67
N VAL A 721 3.84 -2.34 43.99
CA VAL A 721 3.05 -3.17 44.91
C VAL A 721 1.95 -2.40 45.64
N TYR A 722 1.52 -1.27 45.09
CA TYR A 722 0.43 -0.46 45.65
C TYR A 722 -0.76 -0.42 44.70
N ARG A 723 -1.91 -0.94 45.17
CA ARG A 723 -3.18 -1.02 44.43
C ARG A 723 -4.11 0.13 44.77
N ASP A 724 -4.73 0.74 43.76
CA ASP A 724 -5.79 1.75 43.95
C ASP A 724 -7.00 1.10 44.65
N ALA A 725 -7.38 1.65 45.81
CA ALA A 725 -8.48 1.14 46.63
C ALA A 725 -9.85 1.74 46.28
N ARG A 726 -9.94 2.64 45.29
CA ARG A 726 -11.21 3.22 44.85
C ARG A 726 -12.07 2.16 44.17
N ARG A 727 -13.24 1.87 44.75
CA ARG A 727 -14.23 0.92 44.24
C ARG A 727 -15.10 1.44 43.09
N LYS A 728 -14.64 2.41 42.28
CA LYS A 728 -15.46 2.85 41.14
C LYS A 728 -15.34 1.85 40.01
N VAL A 729 -16.47 1.45 39.44
CA VAL A 729 -16.55 0.59 38.24
C VAL A 729 -15.80 1.28 37.10
N ARG A 730 -14.64 0.75 36.73
CA ARG A 730 -13.89 1.17 35.54
C ARG A 730 -14.43 0.39 34.33
N ARG A 731 -14.63 1.08 33.21
CA ARG A 731 -15.27 0.55 31.99
C ARG A 731 -14.29 -0.08 30.99
N ASP A 732 -12.99 -0.10 31.31
CA ASP A 732 -11.96 -0.73 30.48
C ASP A 732 -11.98 -2.23 30.77
N HIS A 733 -12.90 -2.93 30.11
CA HIS A 733 -12.99 -4.37 30.22
C HIS A 733 -11.92 -4.99 29.31
N LYS A 734 -11.16 -5.93 29.85
CA LYS A 734 -10.38 -6.89 29.07
C LYS A 734 -11.11 -8.21 29.09
N TYR A 735 -10.93 -9.05 28.09
CA TYR A 735 -11.79 -10.22 27.92
C TYR A 735 -11.07 -11.36 27.22
N ALA A 736 -11.65 -12.54 27.34
CA ALA A 736 -11.34 -13.66 26.48
C ALA A 736 -12.59 -14.07 25.68
N ILE A 737 -12.38 -14.56 24.46
CA ILE A 737 -13.43 -14.89 23.51
C ILE A 737 -13.14 -16.23 22.84
N GLN A 738 -14.15 -17.06 22.68
CA GLN A 738 -14.10 -18.26 21.86
C GLN A 738 -14.23 -17.84 20.39
N PRO A 739 -13.17 -17.93 19.58
CA PRO A 739 -13.13 -17.26 18.29
C PRO A 739 -14.06 -17.90 17.24
N ARG A 740 -14.34 -19.21 17.36
CA ARG A 740 -15.27 -19.94 16.47
C ARG A 740 -16.69 -19.36 16.51
N SER A 741 -17.08 -18.76 17.64
CA SER A 741 -18.41 -18.18 17.86
C SER A 741 -18.45 -16.65 17.65
N ALA A 742 -17.39 -16.06 17.08
CA ALA A 742 -17.28 -14.62 16.86
C ALA A 742 -17.21 -14.28 15.36
N SER A 743 -17.98 -13.29 14.91
CA SER A 743 -17.95 -12.76 13.54
C SER A 743 -17.03 -11.54 13.41
N ALA A 744 -16.86 -10.79 14.50
CA ALA A 744 -15.90 -9.70 14.64
C ALA A 744 -15.64 -9.45 16.12
N THR A 745 -14.67 -8.61 16.45
CA THR A 745 -14.36 -8.28 17.85
C THR A 745 -13.96 -6.82 18.06
N GLY A 746 -14.21 -6.31 19.26
CA GLY A 746 -13.83 -4.96 19.69
C GLY A 746 -12.63 -4.97 20.64
N VAL A 747 -12.18 -3.80 21.09
CA VAL A 747 -11.00 -3.68 21.97
C VAL A 747 -11.30 -3.99 23.44
N HIS A 748 -12.53 -3.73 23.91
CA HIS A 748 -12.93 -3.98 25.31
C HIS A 748 -13.90 -5.16 25.48
N LEU A 749 -14.70 -5.42 24.45
CA LEU A 749 -15.65 -6.52 24.40
C LEU A 749 -16.12 -6.69 22.95
N SER A 750 -16.57 -7.88 22.58
CA SER A 750 -17.29 -8.06 21.31
C SER A 750 -18.80 -7.92 21.49
N LYS A 751 -19.46 -7.26 20.53
CA LYS A 751 -20.92 -7.36 20.33
C LYS A 751 -21.31 -8.31 19.20
N ASN A 752 -20.33 -8.84 18.47
CA ASN A 752 -20.53 -9.60 17.25
C ASN A 752 -20.24 -11.09 17.50
N VAL A 753 -20.91 -11.66 18.50
CA VAL A 753 -20.76 -13.05 18.96
C VAL A 753 -22.09 -13.79 18.96
N ALA A 754 -22.03 -15.09 18.70
CA ALA A 754 -23.14 -16.01 18.93
C ALA A 754 -22.99 -16.67 20.31
N GLY A 755 -24.02 -16.59 21.15
CA GLY A 755 -24.04 -17.18 22.49
C GLY A 755 -23.87 -16.17 23.64
N PRO A 756 -23.96 -16.64 24.90
CA PRO A 756 -23.99 -15.77 26.07
C PRO A 756 -22.60 -15.21 26.43
N SER A 757 -22.59 -14.05 27.08
CA SER A 757 -21.38 -13.40 27.60
C SER A 757 -21.40 -13.34 29.12
N LEU A 758 -20.29 -13.69 29.78
CA LEU A 758 -20.14 -13.62 31.23
C LEU A 758 -19.45 -12.32 31.65
N GLN A 759 -20.21 -11.36 32.19
CA GLN A 759 -19.66 -10.06 32.58
C GLN A 759 -19.07 -10.02 34.01
N GLU A 760 -19.56 -10.90 34.89
CA GLU A 760 -19.11 -10.95 36.28
C GLU A 760 -18.50 -12.32 36.58
N THR A 761 -17.17 -12.39 36.57
CA THR A 761 -16.44 -13.63 36.86
C THR A 761 -16.33 -13.95 38.35
N GLY A 762 -16.85 -13.08 39.22
CA GLY A 762 -16.88 -13.26 40.67
C GLY A 762 -15.48 -13.25 41.32
N GLY A 763 -14.55 -12.48 40.74
CA GLY A 763 -13.17 -12.40 41.23
C GLY A 763 -12.30 -13.62 40.96
N ARG A 764 -12.79 -14.60 40.20
CA ARG A 764 -12.03 -15.81 39.81
C ARG A 764 -10.91 -15.54 38.81
N ILE A 765 -10.97 -14.42 38.09
CA ILE A 765 -9.90 -13.97 37.20
C ILE A 765 -9.85 -12.45 37.21
N LYS A 766 -8.63 -11.93 37.37
CA LYS A 766 -8.36 -10.50 37.51
C LYS A 766 -7.20 -10.11 36.60
N TYR A 767 -7.01 -8.82 36.37
CA TYR A 767 -5.79 -8.31 35.74
C TYR A 767 -5.26 -7.10 36.49
N PHE A 768 -3.96 -7.10 36.78
CA PHE A 768 -3.27 -5.98 37.40
C PHE A 768 -2.84 -5.00 36.30
N HIS A 769 -3.31 -3.76 36.36
CA HIS A 769 -3.07 -2.76 35.32
C HIS A 769 -2.03 -1.74 35.78
N TYR A 770 -0.86 -1.75 35.15
CA TYR A 770 0.27 -0.86 35.43
C TYR A 770 0.38 0.24 34.37
N HIS A 771 -0.63 1.10 34.34
CA HIS A 771 -0.85 2.05 33.26
C HIS A 771 0.41 2.86 32.89
N GLY A 772 0.81 2.75 31.63
CA GLY A 772 1.90 3.55 31.04
C GLY A 772 3.31 3.10 31.46
N THR A 773 3.46 1.97 32.15
CA THR A 773 4.79 1.47 32.55
C THR A 773 5.56 0.85 31.39
N LEU A 774 4.90 0.44 30.31
CA LEU A 774 5.54 -0.20 29.16
C LEU A 774 6.37 0.77 28.31
N ALA A 775 5.89 2.00 28.11
CA ALA A 775 6.52 3.02 27.27
C ALA A 775 7.64 3.82 27.97
N MET A 776 7.99 3.46 29.22
CA MET A 776 9.02 4.15 29.99
C MET A 776 10.24 3.25 30.17
N ARG A 777 11.38 3.63 29.59
CA ARG A 777 12.66 2.92 29.80
C ARG A 777 13.28 3.15 31.18
N ARG A 778 12.94 4.26 31.84
CA ARG A 778 13.42 4.55 33.19
C ARG A 778 12.74 3.63 34.20
N ASP A 779 13.41 3.42 35.34
CA ASP A 779 12.81 2.71 36.46
C ASP A 779 11.45 3.36 36.82
N PRO A 780 10.33 2.61 36.77
CA PRO A 780 9.03 3.15 37.15
C PRO A 780 8.97 3.51 38.64
N CYS A 781 9.85 2.95 39.47
CA CYS A 781 9.88 3.21 40.90
C CYS A 781 10.39 4.63 41.21
N ARG A 782 9.48 5.53 41.62
CA ARG A 782 9.82 6.93 41.90
C ARG A 782 9.67 7.29 43.38
N GLU A 783 8.73 6.66 44.08
CA GLU A 783 8.40 6.99 45.47
C GLU A 783 8.47 5.73 46.34
N LEU A 784 9.27 5.78 47.40
CA LEU A 784 9.49 4.67 48.31
C LEU A 784 8.74 4.90 49.62
N LEU A 785 7.87 3.96 49.96
CA LEU A 785 6.93 4.10 51.06
C LEU A 785 7.10 2.96 52.07
N ASN A 786 6.98 3.30 53.35
CA ASN A 786 6.93 2.33 54.45
C ASN A 786 5.53 2.30 55.09
N ALA A 787 4.50 2.14 54.26
CA ALA A 787 3.10 2.15 54.70
C ALA A 787 2.30 1.05 54.01
N THR A 788 1.33 0.47 54.73
CA THR A 788 0.39 -0.53 54.17
C THR A 788 -0.85 0.10 53.53
N LYS A 789 -1.17 1.34 53.92
CA LYS A 789 -2.25 2.17 53.36
C LYS A 789 -1.76 3.61 53.28
N ILE A 790 -2.00 4.28 52.16
CA ILE A 790 -1.58 5.67 51.95
C ILE A 790 -2.56 6.41 51.04
N PHE A 791 -2.62 7.73 51.15
CA PHE A 791 -3.20 8.60 50.14
C PHE A 791 -2.08 9.26 49.33
N PHE A 792 -2.08 9.06 48.02
CA PHE A 792 -1.14 9.67 47.09
C PHE A 792 -1.94 10.30 45.93
N ASP A 793 -1.72 11.57 45.62
CA ASP A 793 -2.50 12.33 44.63
C ASP A 793 -4.02 12.12 44.73
N ASN A 794 -4.58 12.34 45.93
CA ASN A 794 -6.01 12.13 46.24
C ASN A 794 -6.54 10.72 45.95
N THR A 795 -5.65 9.74 45.85
CA THR A 795 -5.96 8.34 45.57
C THR A 795 -5.57 7.47 46.77
N PRO A 796 -6.51 6.72 47.37
CA PRO A 796 -6.18 5.75 48.39
C PRO A 796 -5.50 4.54 47.75
N TYR A 797 -4.28 4.21 48.19
CA TYR A 797 -3.55 3.02 47.81
C TYR A 797 -3.41 2.06 49.00
N VAL A 798 -3.45 0.77 48.72
CA VAL A 798 -3.18 -0.30 49.69
C VAL A 798 -2.06 -1.20 49.18
N LEU A 799 -1.24 -1.69 50.10
CA LEU A 799 -0.19 -2.64 49.78
C LEU A 799 -0.78 -3.96 49.29
N ASP A 800 -0.31 -4.42 48.13
CA ASP A 800 -0.73 -5.64 47.46
C ASP A 800 0.50 -6.35 46.89
N GLU A 801 0.98 -7.37 47.59
CA GLU A 801 2.18 -8.14 47.23
C GLU A 801 1.87 -9.36 46.36
N THR A 802 0.64 -9.46 45.83
CA THR A 802 0.14 -10.65 45.12
C THR A 802 1.00 -11.02 43.91
N LEU A 803 1.30 -10.07 43.02
CA LEU A 803 2.17 -10.33 41.87
C LEU A 803 3.66 -10.42 42.22
N ARG A 804 4.07 -9.84 43.34
CA ARG A 804 5.44 -9.92 43.83
C ARG A 804 5.80 -11.35 44.20
N SER A 805 4.90 -12.08 44.87
CA SER A 805 5.17 -13.44 45.37
C SER A 805 5.45 -14.46 44.26
N VAL A 806 4.90 -14.24 43.05
CA VAL A 806 5.04 -15.16 41.91
C VAL A 806 6.27 -14.88 41.04
N ALA A 807 6.91 -13.72 41.18
CA ALA A 807 8.01 -13.31 40.30
C ALA A 807 9.19 -14.29 40.30
N GLY A 808 9.54 -14.85 41.46
CA GLY A 808 10.61 -15.85 41.58
C GLY A 808 10.34 -17.10 40.73
N GLU A 809 9.11 -17.61 40.76
CA GLU A 809 8.72 -18.77 39.94
C GLU A 809 8.73 -18.47 38.44
N VAL A 810 8.36 -17.24 38.05
CA VAL A 810 8.36 -16.82 36.64
C VAL A 810 9.79 -16.74 36.11
N ARG A 811 10.74 -16.21 36.88
CA ARG A 811 12.17 -16.18 36.49
C ARG A 811 12.73 -17.59 36.31
N MET A 812 12.40 -18.51 37.22
CA MET A 812 12.81 -19.92 37.09
C MET A 812 12.20 -20.57 35.84
N PHE A 813 10.94 -20.28 35.53
CA PHE A 813 10.28 -20.75 34.31
C PHE A 813 10.95 -20.20 33.04
N GLU A 814 11.21 -18.89 32.98
CA GLU A 814 11.93 -18.25 31.87
C GLU A 814 13.28 -18.94 31.61
N LEU A 815 14.10 -19.07 32.67
CA LEU A 815 15.42 -19.68 32.59
C LEU A 815 15.34 -21.13 32.08
N LYS A 816 14.33 -21.89 32.53
CA LYS A 816 14.09 -23.27 32.07
C LYS A 816 13.68 -23.33 30.60
N MET A 817 12.88 -22.37 30.12
CA MET A 817 12.30 -22.38 28.78
C MET A 817 13.27 -21.89 27.70
N ILE A 818 13.96 -20.78 27.94
CA ILE A 818 14.79 -20.09 26.94
C ILE A 818 16.27 -19.96 27.34
N GLY A 819 16.66 -20.51 28.48
CA GLY A 819 18.04 -20.50 28.96
C GLY A 819 18.52 -19.14 29.49
N PRO A 820 19.83 -18.98 29.74
CA PRO A 820 20.38 -17.76 30.34
C PRO A 820 20.56 -16.61 29.33
N ARG A 821 20.00 -16.71 28.12
CA ARG A 821 20.18 -15.71 27.04
C ARG A 821 19.80 -14.30 27.49
N LEU A 822 18.72 -14.18 28.25
CA LEU A 822 18.25 -12.89 28.78
C LEU A 822 18.79 -12.60 30.19
N ALA A 823 19.58 -13.49 30.80
CA ALA A 823 20.09 -13.29 32.18
C ALA A 823 20.99 -12.05 32.31
N HIS A 824 21.62 -11.63 31.22
CA HIS A 824 22.51 -10.46 31.14
C HIS A 824 21.90 -9.28 30.38
N ALA A 825 20.67 -9.39 29.87
CA ALA A 825 19.94 -8.26 29.34
C ALA A 825 19.65 -7.32 30.53
N ARG A 826 20.53 -6.32 30.71
CA ARG A 826 20.40 -5.29 31.74
C ARG A 826 19.45 -4.20 31.23
N GLU A 827 18.82 -3.52 32.20
CA GLU A 827 17.86 -2.42 32.06
C GLU A 827 18.12 -1.46 30.88
#